data_AF-A0A7V2Z2J7-F1
#
_entry.id   AF-A0A7V2Z2J7-F1
#
_cell.length_a   1.000
_cell.length_b   1.000
_cell.length_c   1.000
_cell.angle_alpha   90.00
_cell.angle_beta   90.00
_cell.angle_gamma   90.00
#
_symmetry.space_group_name_H-M   'P 1'
#
loop_
_entity.id
_entity.type
_entity.pdbx_description
1 polymer ?
#
loop_
_entity_poly.entity_id
_entity_poly.type
_entity_poly.pdbx_seq_one_letter_code
_entity_poly.pdbx_strand_id
1 'polypeptide(L)'
;MLSERLKSFIVFCAMALGAAAQAQTTSPLSADSHSQWAPVRIGVLAHRGADLCRAQREPTAEYLSRQLQGLHFVIVPLDFDAINRAVQEDAIDFVVANSSMYVKFEILYGASRIVTRKMDSSRGPQTLFGGVIFCRADRSDLQTLADLKGRRFMAVDEDSLGGWHAAWREFKDHGLNPQRDFASLCFGGTHDAVVRAVIEGKVDAGTARTDTLEDMQNRGQIRIEQLRILHSPEKPNPEFPFVHSTRLYPEWPVAKMRKTPRDLAEKVAVALMRMPADSPAARANQCAGWSYPHNYEIVTECLKELRISPYEDYGRTTLSAAMAQHWQWVTAIAVLLILALLLSARISYLNVKTRSSRDFLQSVLDASPDATLVMDLGLRVQMLNRAARQRCGANPVAMKASCEDVARWAQLPCERPGAPCPIPQIASDKKPITTYGSVRGDCGQSVDFEISMTPIFNKTGQVTHVVKSCRDITERRSTEQALRESEEKFRAISDSAQDAILMMDPQGRISYWNKAAEQILGWTAGEAMGRDLHALLAPQRFHEAHAKGFAAFIHTGQGAAIGKTLDLSAIRKNGEELPAEISINAVRLNGQYHAVGILRDVTARKRMEQALREQKDFLQTLMDSIPNPVFYKNTEGVYLGCNKAFEDYLAAPGIKSSARPFMISPPGIWRSVIIRPTSSWPAIPASSATSRMSRPPLASGATSCFPRPLSSIASASPAALSASSWILPSASRPNN
;
A
#
# COMPACT_ATOMS: atom_id res chain seq x y z
N MET A 1 -35.13 -2.74 8.49
CA MET A 1 -35.68 -1.72 7.56
C MET A 1 -35.10 -1.74 6.14
N LEU A 2 -34.11 -2.58 5.79
CA LEU A 2 -33.64 -2.70 4.38
C LEU A 2 -34.15 -3.95 3.62
N SER A 3 -34.67 -4.98 4.30
CA SER A 3 -35.16 -6.20 3.61
C SER A 3 -36.63 -6.12 3.15
N GLU A 4 -37.45 -5.28 3.78
CA GLU A 4 -38.86 -5.05 3.41
C GLU A 4 -39.00 -4.17 2.16
N ARG A 5 -38.07 -3.20 1.97
CA ARG A 5 -38.07 -2.32 0.80
C ARG A 5 -37.57 -3.00 -0.48
N LEU A 6 -36.69 -4.00 -0.36
CA LEU A 6 -36.18 -4.76 -1.51
C LEU A 6 -37.21 -5.79 -2.03
N LYS A 7 -38.00 -6.40 -1.13
CA LYS A 7 -39.12 -7.26 -1.52
C LYS A 7 -40.25 -6.46 -2.18
N SER A 8 -40.53 -5.25 -1.71
CA SER A 8 -41.52 -4.37 -2.33
C SER A 8 -41.09 -3.88 -3.72
N PHE A 9 -39.79 -3.66 -3.97
CA PHE A 9 -39.29 -3.21 -5.26
C PHE A 9 -39.29 -4.33 -6.33
N ILE A 10 -39.01 -5.57 -5.93
CA ILE A 10 -39.06 -6.74 -6.84
C ILE A 10 -40.51 -7.12 -7.21
N VAL A 11 -41.45 -6.95 -6.28
CA VAL A 11 -42.89 -7.16 -6.55
C VAL A 11 -43.48 -6.02 -7.40
N PHE A 12 -42.99 -4.77 -7.26
CA PHE A 12 -43.43 -3.63 -8.05
C PHE A 12 -42.95 -3.70 -9.51
N CYS A 13 -41.72 -4.18 -9.77
CA CYS A 13 -41.23 -4.39 -11.13
C CYS A 13 -41.89 -5.59 -11.84
N ALA A 14 -42.39 -6.59 -11.09
CA ALA A 14 -43.12 -7.73 -11.66
C ALA A 14 -44.59 -7.41 -12.02
N MET A 15 -45.20 -6.38 -11.41
CA MET A 15 -46.55 -5.92 -11.77
C MET A 15 -46.58 -4.84 -12.87
N ALA A 16 -45.47 -4.15 -13.13
CA ALA A 16 -45.40 -3.09 -14.15
C ALA A 16 -45.28 -3.58 -15.60
N LEU A 17 -45.07 -4.89 -15.83
CA LEU A 17 -45.06 -5.52 -17.17
C LEU A 17 -46.32 -6.36 -17.47
N GLY A 18 -47.27 -6.43 -16.53
CA GLY A 18 -48.52 -7.19 -16.66
C GLY A 18 -49.78 -6.33 -16.89
N ALA A 19 -49.65 -5.00 -16.98
CA ALA A 19 -50.78 -4.07 -17.05
C ALA A 19 -50.68 -3.16 -18.27
N ALA A 20 -50.75 -3.73 -19.47
CA ALA A 20 -51.02 -3.01 -20.71
C ALA A 20 -51.79 -3.88 -21.70
N ALA A 21 -52.83 -4.59 -21.24
CA ALA A 21 -53.79 -5.24 -22.14
C ALA A 21 -55.04 -5.71 -21.38
N GLN A 22 -55.79 -4.81 -20.74
CA GLN A 22 -57.22 -5.04 -20.52
C GLN A 22 -57.94 -3.77 -20.03
N ALA A 23 -59.12 -3.58 -20.61
CA ALA A 23 -60.17 -2.61 -20.29
C ALA A 23 -60.03 -1.20 -20.87
N GLN A 24 -60.61 -1.03 -22.07
CA GLN A 24 -61.72 -0.11 -22.34
C GLN A 24 -62.16 -0.34 -23.80
N THR A 25 -63.41 -0.37 -24.22
CA THR A 25 -64.74 -0.49 -23.61
C THR A 25 -65.66 -0.65 -24.83
N THR A 26 -66.59 -1.58 -24.75
CA THR A 26 -67.79 -1.69 -25.58
C THR A 26 -68.43 -0.35 -25.97
N SER A 27 -68.86 -0.22 -27.23
CA SER A 27 -70.07 0.51 -27.68
C SER A 27 -70.30 0.28 -29.19
N PRO A 28 -71.53 0.43 -29.70
CA PRO A 28 -72.64 -0.50 -29.59
C PRO A 28 -72.90 -1.22 -30.92
N LEU A 29 -73.74 -2.26 -30.85
CA LEU A 29 -74.44 -2.83 -31.99
C LEU A 29 -75.16 -1.71 -32.77
N SER A 30 -74.65 -1.38 -33.96
CA SER A 30 -75.47 -0.89 -35.06
C SER A 30 -75.63 -2.04 -36.04
N ALA A 31 -76.82 -2.64 -36.04
CA ALA A 31 -77.34 -3.37 -37.18
C ALA A 31 -77.32 -2.47 -38.42
N ASP A 32 -77.16 -3.12 -39.57
CA ASP A 32 -77.20 -2.56 -40.93
C ASP A 32 -75.93 -1.86 -41.41
N SER A 33 -74.95 -2.68 -41.84
CA SER A 33 -74.22 -2.40 -43.09
C SER A 33 -73.78 -3.71 -43.77
N HIS A 34 -74.58 -4.17 -44.74
CA HIS A 34 -74.10 -5.08 -45.77
C HIS A 34 -73.01 -4.36 -46.59
N SER A 35 -71.73 -4.73 -46.43
CA SER A 35 -70.64 -4.29 -47.32
C SER A 35 -69.37 -5.14 -47.16
N GLN A 36 -69.23 -6.13 -48.05
CA GLN A 36 -67.99 -6.72 -48.61
C GLN A 36 -66.84 -7.10 -47.64
N TRP A 37 -66.76 -8.38 -47.28
CA TRP A 37 -65.52 -8.96 -46.71
C TRP A 37 -64.35 -8.78 -47.69
N ALA A 38 -63.19 -8.36 -47.17
CA ALA A 38 -61.94 -8.35 -47.92
C ALA A 38 -61.66 -9.75 -48.53
N PRO A 39 -61.12 -9.82 -49.76
CA PRO A 39 -60.92 -11.10 -50.44
C PRO A 39 -59.95 -11.99 -49.67
N VAL A 40 -60.28 -13.27 -49.56
CA VAL A 40 -59.40 -14.31 -49.02
C VAL A 40 -58.33 -14.64 -50.05
N ARG A 41 -57.07 -14.37 -49.71
CA ARG A 41 -55.94 -14.47 -50.65
C ARG A 41 -55.27 -15.84 -50.57
N ILE A 42 -55.22 -16.54 -51.70
CA ILE A 42 -54.50 -17.80 -51.84
C ILE A 42 -53.21 -17.53 -52.62
N GLY A 43 -52.07 -17.49 -51.92
CA GLY A 43 -50.76 -17.44 -52.54
C GLY A 43 -50.42 -18.77 -53.22
N VAL A 44 -50.06 -18.75 -54.49
CA VAL A 44 -49.66 -19.97 -55.22
C VAL A 44 -48.29 -19.78 -55.84
N LEU A 45 -47.40 -20.74 -55.62
CA LEU A 45 -46.08 -20.77 -56.25
C LEU A 45 -46.20 -20.90 -57.79
N ALA A 46 -45.91 -19.81 -58.50
CA ALA A 46 -46.08 -19.63 -59.94
C ALA A 46 -44.79 -19.90 -60.73
N HIS A 47 -44.19 -21.08 -60.55
CA HIS A 47 -42.89 -21.45 -61.14
C HIS A 47 -42.83 -21.45 -62.69
N ARG A 48 -43.98 -21.43 -63.37
CA ARG A 48 -44.10 -21.33 -64.85
C ARG A 48 -44.64 -19.97 -65.32
N GLY A 49 -44.61 -18.97 -64.44
CA GLY A 49 -45.12 -17.62 -64.70
C GLY A 49 -46.52 -17.37 -64.14
N ALA A 50 -46.83 -16.09 -63.90
CA ALA A 50 -48.05 -15.66 -63.25
C ALA A 50 -49.32 -15.94 -64.08
N ASP A 51 -49.27 -15.76 -65.40
CA ASP A 51 -50.44 -15.92 -66.28
C ASP A 51 -50.91 -17.38 -66.35
N LEU A 52 -49.97 -18.32 -66.52
CA LEU A 52 -50.29 -19.74 -66.52
C LEU A 52 -50.79 -20.19 -65.13
N CYS A 53 -50.19 -19.66 -64.07
CA CYS A 53 -50.64 -19.92 -62.71
C CYS A 53 -52.10 -19.46 -62.51
N ARG A 54 -52.45 -18.24 -62.95
CA ARG A 54 -53.85 -17.76 -62.90
C ARG A 54 -54.77 -18.67 -63.69
N ALA A 55 -54.45 -18.96 -64.95
CA ALA A 55 -55.29 -19.82 -65.79
C ALA A 55 -55.58 -21.20 -65.17
N GLN A 56 -54.59 -21.81 -64.49
CA GLN A 56 -54.75 -23.12 -63.84
C GLN A 56 -55.43 -23.04 -62.46
N ARG A 57 -55.21 -21.96 -61.71
CA ARG A 57 -55.58 -21.89 -60.28
C ARG A 57 -56.85 -21.07 -60.01
N GLU A 58 -57.19 -20.10 -60.85
CA GLU A 58 -58.39 -19.27 -60.69
C GLU A 58 -59.68 -20.11 -60.60
N PRO A 59 -59.86 -21.18 -61.41
CA PRO A 59 -61.03 -22.06 -61.28
C PRO A 59 -61.20 -22.68 -59.88
N THR A 60 -60.11 -22.87 -59.12
CA THR A 60 -60.17 -23.33 -57.72
C THR A 60 -60.66 -22.23 -56.78
N ALA A 61 -60.22 -20.98 -56.97
CA ALA A 61 -60.72 -19.84 -56.18
C ALA A 61 -62.22 -19.57 -56.47
N GLU A 62 -62.63 -19.67 -57.72
CA GLU A 62 -64.05 -19.59 -58.10
C GLU A 62 -64.88 -20.73 -57.52
N TYR A 63 -64.34 -21.95 -57.50
CA TYR A 63 -65.01 -23.09 -56.88
C TYR A 63 -65.20 -22.86 -55.38
N LEU A 64 -64.17 -22.40 -54.67
CA LEU A 64 -64.25 -22.09 -53.24
C LEU A 64 -65.24 -20.96 -52.95
N SER A 65 -65.24 -19.90 -53.76
CA SER A 65 -66.19 -18.78 -53.63
C SER A 65 -67.64 -19.21 -53.85
N ARG A 66 -67.87 -20.19 -54.75
CA ARG A 66 -69.20 -20.78 -54.96
C ARG A 66 -69.64 -21.68 -53.82
N GLN A 67 -68.75 -22.50 -53.27
CA GLN A 67 -69.06 -23.41 -52.17
C GLN A 67 -69.24 -22.70 -50.83
N LEU A 68 -68.51 -21.61 -50.61
CA LEU A 68 -68.50 -20.86 -49.37
C LEU A 68 -69.15 -19.49 -49.58
N GLN A 69 -70.49 -19.49 -49.65
CA GLN A 69 -71.29 -18.28 -49.89
C GLN A 69 -70.94 -17.17 -48.89
N GLY A 70 -70.74 -15.96 -49.40
CA GLY A 70 -70.33 -14.79 -48.62
C GLY A 70 -68.81 -14.56 -48.55
N LEU A 71 -67.99 -15.49 -49.05
CA LEU A 71 -66.53 -15.32 -49.14
C LEU A 71 -66.07 -15.25 -50.60
N HIS A 72 -65.15 -14.34 -50.88
CA HIS A 72 -64.52 -14.21 -52.19
C HIS A 72 -63.05 -14.60 -52.10
N PHE A 73 -62.64 -15.61 -52.86
CA PHE A 73 -61.26 -16.10 -52.91
C PHE A 73 -60.56 -15.55 -54.15
N VAL A 74 -59.28 -15.19 -54.01
CA VAL A 74 -58.46 -14.67 -55.12
C VAL A 74 -57.11 -15.38 -55.15
N ILE A 75 -56.67 -15.76 -56.36
CA ILE A 75 -55.31 -16.30 -56.56
C ILE A 75 -54.29 -15.16 -56.63
N VAL A 76 -53.25 -15.30 -55.81
CA VAL A 76 -52.07 -14.43 -55.82
C VAL A 76 -50.90 -15.28 -56.35
N PRO A 77 -50.57 -15.20 -57.65
CA PRO A 77 -49.41 -15.90 -58.19
C PRO A 77 -48.11 -15.26 -57.67
N LEU A 78 -47.22 -16.08 -57.12
CA LEU A 78 -45.99 -15.64 -56.46
C LEU A 78 -44.82 -16.50 -56.94
N ASP A 79 -43.71 -15.89 -57.32
CA ASP A 79 -42.44 -16.62 -57.54
C ASP A 79 -41.79 -17.03 -56.21
N PHE A 80 -40.61 -17.65 -56.27
CA PHE A 80 -39.90 -18.16 -55.08
C PHE A 80 -39.58 -17.05 -54.07
N ASP A 81 -39.22 -15.84 -54.50
CA ASP A 81 -38.90 -14.74 -53.59
C ASP A 81 -40.16 -14.07 -53.04
N ALA A 82 -41.13 -13.79 -53.92
CA ALA A 82 -42.37 -13.12 -53.58
C ALA A 82 -43.21 -13.94 -52.61
N ILE A 83 -43.20 -15.28 -52.73
CA ILE A 83 -43.97 -16.14 -51.82
C ILE A 83 -43.39 -16.15 -50.41
N ASN A 84 -42.06 -16.15 -50.26
CA ASN A 84 -41.40 -16.02 -48.95
C ASN A 84 -41.79 -14.69 -48.29
N ARG A 85 -41.71 -13.59 -49.05
CA ARG A 85 -42.08 -12.25 -48.57
C ARG A 85 -43.56 -12.16 -48.18
N ALA A 86 -44.45 -12.68 -49.02
CA ALA A 86 -45.89 -12.64 -48.77
C ALA A 86 -46.30 -13.44 -47.52
N VAL A 87 -45.63 -14.55 -47.23
CA VAL A 87 -45.84 -15.32 -45.98
C VAL A 87 -45.31 -14.54 -44.78
N GLN A 88 -44.10 -13.97 -44.88
CA GLN A 88 -43.48 -13.21 -43.80
C GLN A 88 -44.26 -11.94 -43.42
N GLU A 89 -44.81 -11.24 -44.41
CA GLU A 89 -45.57 -10.00 -44.23
C GLU A 89 -47.06 -10.24 -43.92
N ASP A 90 -47.46 -11.50 -43.70
CA ASP A 90 -48.87 -11.88 -43.48
C ASP A 90 -49.80 -11.34 -44.61
N ALA A 91 -49.31 -11.34 -45.85
CA ALA A 91 -49.99 -10.79 -47.03
C ALA A 91 -50.94 -11.78 -47.73
N ILE A 92 -50.95 -13.05 -47.34
CA ILE A 92 -51.84 -14.09 -47.86
C ILE A 92 -52.52 -14.86 -46.73
N ASP A 93 -53.64 -15.51 -46.99
CA ASP A 93 -54.42 -16.25 -45.98
C ASP A 93 -54.21 -17.77 -46.11
N PHE A 94 -54.02 -18.25 -47.33
CA PHE A 94 -53.63 -19.61 -47.65
C PHE A 94 -52.44 -19.62 -48.59
N VAL A 95 -51.63 -20.68 -48.53
CA VAL A 95 -50.51 -20.90 -49.45
C VAL A 95 -50.61 -22.28 -50.09
N VAL A 96 -50.28 -22.34 -51.39
CA VAL A 96 -50.06 -23.57 -52.16
C VAL A 96 -48.66 -23.51 -52.73
N ALA A 97 -47.74 -24.22 -52.10
CA ALA A 97 -46.32 -24.24 -52.45
C ALA A 97 -45.81 -25.69 -52.48
N ASN A 98 -44.59 -25.87 -52.98
CA ASN A 98 -43.97 -27.18 -52.93
C ASN A 98 -43.75 -27.66 -51.48
N SER A 99 -43.55 -28.97 -51.31
CA SER A 99 -43.53 -29.57 -49.97
C SER A 99 -42.34 -29.11 -49.12
N SER A 100 -41.19 -28.78 -49.72
CA SER A 100 -40.03 -28.21 -48.99
C SER A 100 -40.32 -26.79 -48.49
N MET A 101 -40.89 -25.92 -49.32
CA MET A 101 -41.30 -24.57 -48.91
C MET A 101 -42.40 -24.61 -47.85
N TYR A 102 -43.33 -25.56 -47.95
CA TYR A 102 -44.34 -25.76 -46.91
C TYR A 102 -43.69 -26.04 -45.54
N VAL A 103 -42.72 -26.96 -45.45
CA VAL A 103 -42.02 -27.26 -44.19
C VAL A 103 -41.31 -26.02 -43.66
N LYS A 104 -40.66 -25.24 -44.53
CA LYS A 104 -40.08 -23.94 -44.18
C LYS A 104 -41.14 -23.00 -43.57
N PHE A 105 -42.32 -22.90 -44.18
CA PHE A 105 -43.39 -22.03 -43.70
C PHE A 105 -44.04 -22.51 -42.40
N GLU A 106 -44.15 -23.82 -42.20
CA GLU A 106 -44.63 -24.42 -40.96
C GLU A 106 -43.71 -24.06 -39.79
N ILE A 107 -42.40 -24.25 -39.97
CA ILE A 107 -41.41 -24.02 -38.90
C ILE A 107 -41.17 -22.53 -38.64
N LEU A 108 -40.99 -21.71 -39.68
CA LEU A 108 -40.60 -20.30 -39.51
C LEU A 108 -41.78 -19.36 -39.28
N TYR A 109 -42.94 -19.65 -39.87
CA TYR A 109 -44.08 -18.71 -39.90
C TYR A 109 -45.37 -19.30 -39.34
N GLY A 110 -45.36 -20.53 -38.83
CA GLY A 110 -46.51 -21.17 -38.20
C GLY A 110 -47.64 -21.50 -39.18
N ALA A 111 -47.31 -21.72 -40.46
CA ALA A 111 -48.28 -22.24 -41.42
C ALA A 111 -48.76 -23.64 -41.00
N SER A 112 -49.99 -24.01 -41.34
CA SER A 112 -50.53 -25.34 -41.03
C SER A 112 -51.22 -25.92 -42.24
N ARG A 113 -50.76 -27.09 -42.71
CA ARG A 113 -51.42 -27.83 -43.80
C ARG A 113 -52.87 -28.19 -43.44
N ILE A 114 -53.76 -28.06 -44.41
CA ILE A 114 -55.19 -28.38 -44.25
C ILE A 114 -55.65 -29.49 -45.18
N VAL A 115 -55.06 -29.60 -46.38
CA VAL A 115 -55.29 -30.68 -47.35
C VAL A 115 -54.03 -30.91 -48.17
N THR A 116 -53.90 -32.12 -48.75
CA THR A 116 -52.83 -32.47 -49.68
C THR A 116 -53.42 -32.77 -51.05
N ARG A 117 -52.78 -32.29 -52.13
CA ARG A 117 -53.27 -32.51 -53.50
C ARG A 117 -53.27 -34.00 -53.87
N LYS A 118 -54.28 -34.43 -54.61
CA LYS A 118 -54.33 -35.74 -55.29
C LYS A 118 -54.06 -35.54 -56.77
N MET A 119 -52.92 -35.98 -57.24
CA MET A 119 -52.59 -35.98 -58.66
C MET A 119 -53.34 -37.10 -59.39
N ASP A 120 -53.80 -36.82 -60.60
CA ASP A 120 -54.42 -37.84 -61.44
C ASP A 120 -53.35 -38.70 -62.12
N SER A 121 -53.59 -40.01 -62.26
CA SER A 121 -52.63 -40.92 -62.88
C SER A 121 -53.33 -42.13 -63.52
N SER A 122 -52.62 -42.81 -64.42
CA SER A 122 -53.12 -44.02 -65.12
C SER A 122 -53.49 -45.18 -64.18
N ARG A 123 -52.95 -45.22 -62.95
CA ARG A 123 -53.24 -46.24 -61.93
C ARG A 123 -54.11 -45.70 -60.78
N GLY A 124 -54.77 -44.56 -61.00
CA GLY A 124 -55.62 -43.90 -60.02
C GLY A 124 -54.94 -42.77 -59.26
N PRO A 125 -55.69 -42.04 -58.42
CA PRO A 125 -55.20 -40.82 -57.76
C PRO A 125 -53.99 -41.07 -56.84
N GLN A 126 -52.95 -40.24 -56.96
CA GLN A 126 -51.73 -40.32 -56.15
C GLN A 126 -51.58 -39.09 -55.24
N THR A 127 -51.15 -39.30 -54.01
CA THR A 127 -50.82 -38.21 -53.06
C THR A 127 -49.32 -38.08 -52.81
N LEU A 128 -48.52 -38.83 -53.55
CA LEU A 128 -47.07 -38.84 -53.48
C LEU A 128 -46.47 -38.47 -54.83
N PHE A 129 -45.25 -37.94 -54.82
CA PHE A 129 -44.42 -37.72 -56.00
C PHE A 129 -42.94 -37.96 -55.65
N GLY A 130 -42.08 -38.11 -56.64
CA GLY A 130 -40.64 -38.20 -56.45
C GLY A 130 -39.88 -37.36 -57.48
N GLY A 131 -38.58 -37.61 -57.56
CA GLY A 131 -37.72 -37.20 -58.65
C GLY A 131 -37.32 -38.39 -59.53
N VAL A 132 -37.02 -38.09 -60.77
CA VAL A 132 -36.41 -39.00 -61.74
C VAL A 132 -35.07 -38.43 -62.16
N ILE A 133 -34.03 -39.27 -62.15
CA ILE A 133 -32.67 -38.94 -62.57
C ILE A 133 -32.43 -39.72 -63.86
N PHE A 134 -32.01 -39.04 -64.92
CA PHE A 134 -31.93 -39.65 -66.25
C PHE A 134 -30.79 -39.11 -67.07
N CYS A 135 -30.33 -39.92 -68.02
CA CYS A 135 -29.39 -39.58 -69.07
C CYS A 135 -29.95 -40.04 -70.43
N ARG A 136 -29.23 -39.76 -71.52
CA ARG A 136 -29.61 -40.25 -72.85
C ARG A 136 -29.38 -41.76 -72.95
N ALA A 137 -30.30 -42.50 -73.57
CA ALA A 137 -30.30 -43.97 -73.55
C ALA A 137 -29.07 -44.61 -74.22
N ASP A 138 -28.46 -43.90 -75.18
CA ASP A 138 -27.25 -44.28 -75.92
C ASP A 138 -25.94 -44.08 -75.12
N ARG A 139 -25.99 -43.46 -73.94
CA ARG A 139 -24.85 -43.27 -73.03
C ARG A 139 -24.60 -44.56 -72.24
N SER A 140 -23.84 -45.48 -72.81
CA SER A 140 -23.45 -46.74 -72.15
C SER A 140 -22.51 -46.54 -70.95
N ASP A 141 -21.85 -45.38 -70.87
CA ASP A 141 -20.95 -44.97 -69.79
C ASP A 141 -21.67 -44.43 -68.54
N LEU A 142 -23.00 -44.24 -68.57
CA LEU A 142 -23.81 -43.77 -67.45
C LEU A 142 -24.89 -44.80 -67.11
N GLN A 143 -24.65 -45.68 -66.14
CA GLN A 143 -25.61 -46.71 -65.74
C GLN A 143 -26.09 -46.57 -64.30
N THR A 144 -25.25 -46.02 -63.43
CA THR A 144 -25.51 -45.86 -62.00
C THR A 144 -25.36 -44.40 -61.58
N LEU A 145 -25.82 -44.07 -60.37
CA LEU A 145 -25.60 -42.73 -59.81
C LEU A 145 -24.11 -42.40 -59.69
N ALA A 146 -23.26 -43.39 -59.39
CA ALA A 146 -21.81 -43.20 -59.25
C ALA A 146 -21.12 -42.71 -60.53
N ASP A 147 -21.67 -43.06 -61.71
CA ASP A 147 -21.11 -42.70 -63.01
C ASP A 147 -21.31 -41.21 -63.36
N LEU A 148 -22.11 -40.50 -62.56
CA LEU A 148 -22.33 -39.05 -62.70
C LEU A 148 -21.12 -38.22 -62.25
N LYS A 149 -20.13 -38.84 -61.59
CA LYS A 149 -18.90 -38.16 -61.20
C LYS A 149 -18.14 -37.64 -62.44
N GLY A 150 -17.82 -36.35 -62.44
CA GLY A 150 -17.15 -35.65 -63.53
C GLY A 150 -18.06 -35.36 -64.73
N ARG A 151 -19.38 -35.44 -64.59
CA ARG A 151 -20.35 -35.19 -65.68
C ARG A 151 -21.06 -33.85 -65.52
N ARG A 152 -21.58 -33.32 -66.62
CA ARG A 152 -22.40 -32.10 -66.64
C ARG A 152 -23.82 -32.46 -66.27
N PHE A 153 -24.32 -31.90 -65.18
CA PHE A 153 -25.64 -32.19 -64.64
C PHE A 153 -26.53 -30.95 -64.67
N MET A 154 -27.80 -31.13 -65.01
CA MET A 154 -28.81 -30.06 -64.94
C MET A 154 -29.95 -30.44 -64.01
N ALA A 155 -30.30 -29.52 -63.11
CA ALA A 155 -31.45 -29.61 -62.23
C ALA A 155 -32.46 -28.51 -62.57
N VAL A 156 -33.63 -28.54 -61.94
CA VAL A 156 -34.71 -27.60 -62.26
C VAL A 156 -34.45 -26.24 -61.62
N ASP A 157 -34.44 -26.22 -60.29
CA ASP A 157 -34.26 -25.02 -59.47
C ASP A 157 -33.70 -25.43 -58.10
N GLU A 158 -32.94 -24.56 -57.45
CA GLU A 158 -32.32 -24.81 -56.15
C GLU A 158 -33.38 -25.09 -55.07
N ASP A 159 -34.56 -24.47 -55.13
CA ASP A 159 -35.62 -24.66 -54.15
C ASP A 159 -36.62 -25.79 -54.51
N SER A 160 -36.39 -26.49 -55.62
CA SER A 160 -37.29 -27.53 -56.12
C SER A 160 -37.10 -28.87 -55.42
N LEU A 161 -38.09 -29.31 -54.63
CA LEU A 161 -38.03 -30.64 -54.01
C LEU A 161 -37.93 -31.77 -55.06
N GLY A 162 -38.86 -31.83 -56.01
CA GLY A 162 -38.90 -32.91 -57.00
C GLY A 162 -37.88 -32.79 -58.12
N GLY A 163 -37.42 -31.57 -58.42
CA GLY A 163 -36.47 -31.29 -59.49
C GLY A 163 -35.04 -31.04 -59.01
N TRP A 164 -34.76 -31.14 -57.71
CA TRP A 164 -33.40 -31.03 -57.16
C TRP A 164 -33.23 -31.75 -55.82
N HIS A 165 -33.88 -31.30 -54.73
CA HIS A 165 -33.58 -31.81 -53.38
C HIS A 165 -33.73 -33.32 -53.23
N ALA A 166 -34.76 -33.91 -53.85
CA ALA A 166 -34.97 -35.35 -53.84
C ALA A 166 -33.78 -36.10 -54.47
N ALA A 167 -33.28 -35.63 -55.62
CA ALA A 167 -32.12 -36.21 -56.27
C ALA A 167 -30.82 -35.95 -55.48
N TRP A 168 -30.68 -34.75 -54.90
CA TRP A 168 -29.52 -34.40 -54.09
C TRP A 168 -29.41 -35.27 -52.83
N ARG A 169 -30.54 -35.61 -52.19
CA ARG A 169 -30.55 -36.57 -51.09
C ARG A 169 -30.03 -37.94 -51.52
N GLU A 170 -30.46 -38.45 -52.67
CA GLU A 170 -29.93 -39.71 -53.21
C GLU A 170 -28.44 -39.63 -53.53
N PHE A 171 -27.95 -38.51 -54.08
CA PHE A 171 -26.52 -38.31 -54.31
C PHE A 171 -25.73 -38.36 -53.01
N LYS A 172 -26.20 -37.67 -51.97
CA LYS A 172 -25.55 -37.62 -50.67
C LYS A 172 -25.47 -39.02 -50.03
N ASP A 173 -26.55 -39.79 -50.08
CA ASP A 173 -26.60 -41.16 -49.53
C ASP A 173 -25.60 -42.10 -50.24
N HIS A 174 -25.27 -41.80 -51.50
CA HIS A 174 -24.28 -42.53 -52.30
C HIS A 174 -22.87 -41.92 -52.27
N GLY A 175 -22.62 -40.98 -51.34
CA GLY A 175 -21.31 -40.36 -51.18
C GLY A 175 -20.91 -39.41 -52.32
N LEU A 176 -21.85 -38.99 -53.16
CA LEU A 176 -21.65 -37.99 -54.20
C LEU A 176 -22.00 -36.61 -53.65
N ASN A 177 -21.05 -35.68 -53.78
CA ASN A 177 -21.28 -34.27 -53.51
C ASN A 177 -21.42 -33.52 -54.84
N PRO A 178 -22.62 -33.10 -55.26
CA PRO A 178 -22.83 -32.47 -56.56
C PRO A 178 -22.00 -31.21 -56.81
N GLN A 179 -21.70 -30.42 -55.77
CA GLN A 179 -20.90 -29.20 -55.92
C GLN A 179 -19.41 -29.49 -56.18
N ARG A 180 -18.91 -30.64 -55.71
CA ARG A 180 -17.50 -31.05 -55.83
C ARG A 180 -17.26 -32.05 -56.95
N ASP A 181 -18.17 -33.00 -57.09
CA ASP A 181 -17.96 -34.23 -57.86
C ASP A 181 -18.54 -34.14 -59.27
N PHE A 182 -19.47 -33.23 -59.59
CA PHE A 182 -19.93 -32.99 -60.95
C PHE A 182 -18.99 -32.04 -61.70
N ALA A 183 -18.85 -32.20 -63.02
CA ALA A 183 -18.05 -31.27 -63.83
C ALA A 183 -18.72 -29.89 -63.94
N SER A 184 -20.05 -29.87 -63.95
CA SER A 184 -20.85 -28.65 -63.77
C SER A 184 -22.25 -29.02 -63.27
N LEU A 185 -22.84 -28.14 -62.47
CA LEU A 185 -24.23 -28.18 -62.06
C LEU A 185 -24.88 -26.87 -62.52
N CYS A 186 -25.98 -26.96 -63.25
CA CYS A 186 -26.75 -25.80 -63.71
C CYS A 186 -28.25 -25.99 -63.48
N PHE A 187 -28.99 -24.89 -63.41
CA PHE A 187 -30.42 -24.88 -63.16
C PHE A 187 -31.18 -24.38 -64.39
N GLY A 188 -32.08 -25.21 -64.93
CA GLY A 188 -32.81 -24.97 -66.17
C GLY A 188 -34.15 -24.25 -66.01
N GLY A 189 -34.55 -23.93 -64.77
CA GLY A 189 -35.79 -23.25 -64.37
C GLY A 189 -37.06 -24.09 -64.48
N THR A 190 -37.17 -24.95 -65.51
CA THR A 190 -38.36 -25.80 -65.72
C THR A 190 -37.98 -27.25 -65.99
N HIS A 191 -38.83 -28.18 -65.54
CA HIS A 191 -38.66 -29.61 -65.77
C HIS A 191 -38.49 -29.94 -67.27
N ASP A 192 -39.34 -29.38 -68.13
CA ASP A 192 -39.28 -29.56 -69.58
C ASP A 192 -37.94 -29.08 -70.19
N ALA A 193 -37.34 -28.00 -69.67
CA ALA A 193 -36.06 -27.49 -70.15
C ALA A 193 -34.90 -28.43 -69.82
N VAL A 194 -34.90 -29.03 -68.61
CA VAL A 194 -33.90 -30.02 -68.21
C VAL A 194 -33.96 -31.25 -69.13
N VAL A 195 -35.17 -31.77 -69.37
CA VAL A 195 -35.38 -32.94 -70.24
C VAL A 195 -34.86 -32.67 -71.66
N ARG A 196 -35.19 -31.53 -72.25
CA ARG A 196 -34.67 -31.13 -73.57
C ARG A 196 -33.16 -30.99 -73.58
N ALA A 197 -32.56 -30.38 -72.56
CA ALA A 197 -31.11 -30.19 -72.49
C ALA A 197 -30.33 -31.52 -72.46
N VAL A 198 -30.87 -32.55 -71.79
CA VAL A 198 -30.27 -33.90 -71.79
C VAL A 198 -30.40 -34.57 -73.15
N ILE A 199 -31.58 -34.50 -73.79
CA ILE A 199 -31.82 -35.10 -75.12
C ILE A 199 -30.92 -34.45 -76.18
N GLU A 200 -30.82 -33.12 -76.15
CA GLU A 200 -29.99 -32.31 -77.04
C GLU A 200 -28.47 -32.46 -76.76
N GLY A 201 -28.08 -33.15 -75.68
CA GLY A 201 -26.67 -33.36 -75.31
C GLY A 201 -25.97 -32.11 -74.75
N LYS A 202 -26.72 -31.06 -74.39
CA LYS A 202 -26.20 -29.87 -73.72
C LYS A 202 -25.63 -30.20 -72.33
N VAL A 203 -26.22 -31.17 -71.66
CA VAL A 203 -25.73 -31.78 -70.42
C VAL A 203 -25.78 -33.30 -70.52
N ASP A 204 -25.04 -33.98 -69.66
CA ASP A 204 -24.87 -35.44 -69.72
C ASP A 204 -26.00 -36.19 -69.01
N ALA A 205 -26.52 -35.60 -67.93
CA ALA A 205 -27.65 -36.12 -67.18
C ALA A 205 -28.45 -34.97 -66.54
N GLY A 206 -29.66 -35.26 -66.09
CA GLY A 206 -30.46 -34.29 -65.38
C GLY A 206 -31.50 -34.94 -64.48
N THR A 207 -32.24 -34.10 -63.76
CA THR A 207 -33.34 -34.56 -62.92
C THR A 207 -34.59 -33.71 -63.09
N ALA A 208 -35.74 -34.39 -63.02
CA ALA A 208 -37.06 -33.78 -63.10
C ALA A 208 -38.01 -34.46 -62.10
N ARG A 209 -39.20 -33.89 -61.94
CA ARG A 209 -40.27 -34.45 -61.12
C ARG A 209 -40.90 -35.64 -61.83
N THR A 210 -41.33 -36.64 -61.05
CA THR A 210 -42.13 -37.76 -61.53
C THR A 210 -43.51 -37.27 -62.01
N ASP A 211 -43.91 -37.62 -63.22
CA ASP A 211 -45.03 -37.09 -64.03
C ASP A 211 -44.56 -36.40 -65.30
N THR A 212 -43.39 -35.77 -65.26
CA THR A 212 -42.94 -34.85 -66.31
C THR A 212 -42.61 -35.61 -67.59
N LEU A 213 -41.90 -36.74 -67.48
CA LEU A 213 -41.50 -37.51 -68.66
C LEU A 213 -42.72 -38.10 -69.38
N GLU A 214 -43.65 -38.64 -68.62
CA GLU A 214 -44.91 -39.19 -69.13
C GLU A 214 -45.80 -38.11 -69.73
N ASP A 215 -45.93 -36.96 -69.07
CA ASP A 215 -46.69 -35.82 -69.58
C ASP A 215 -46.07 -35.27 -70.87
N MET A 216 -44.74 -35.13 -70.94
CA MET A 216 -44.05 -34.72 -72.17
C MET A 216 -44.21 -35.75 -73.30
N GLN A 217 -44.23 -37.05 -72.98
CA GLN A 217 -44.50 -38.11 -73.95
C GLN A 217 -45.94 -38.05 -74.46
N ASN A 218 -46.92 -37.87 -73.56
CA ASN A 218 -48.33 -37.73 -73.91
C ASN A 218 -48.58 -36.49 -74.77
N ARG A 219 -47.81 -35.42 -74.56
CA ARG A 219 -47.78 -34.22 -75.42
C ARG A 219 -47.03 -34.41 -76.74
N GLY A 220 -46.47 -35.59 -77.01
CA GLY A 220 -45.72 -35.90 -78.24
C GLY A 220 -44.36 -35.20 -78.34
N GLN A 221 -43.83 -34.67 -77.23
CA GLN A 221 -42.58 -33.89 -77.23
C GLN A 221 -41.33 -34.76 -77.09
N ILE A 222 -41.45 -35.91 -76.44
CA ILE A 222 -40.36 -36.85 -76.20
C ILE A 222 -40.82 -38.30 -76.38
N ARG A 223 -39.85 -39.21 -76.52
CA ARG A 223 -40.04 -40.66 -76.37
C ARG A 223 -39.24 -41.11 -75.15
N ILE A 224 -39.88 -41.68 -74.13
CA ILE A 224 -39.18 -42.05 -72.89
C ILE A 224 -38.04 -43.05 -73.17
N GLU A 225 -38.16 -43.86 -74.22
CA GLU A 225 -37.15 -44.85 -74.63
C GLU A 225 -35.81 -44.22 -75.07
N GLN A 226 -35.79 -42.92 -75.38
CA GLN A 226 -34.55 -42.20 -75.68
C GLN A 226 -33.78 -41.80 -74.42
N LEU A 227 -34.36 -42.04 -73.24
CA LEU A 227 -33.78 -41.76 -71.93
C LEU A 227 -33.52 -43.06 -71.18
N ARG A 228 -32.42 -43.09 -70.42
CA ARG A 228 -32.14 -44.12 -69.44
C ARG A 228 -32.35 -43.53 -68.06
N ILE A 229 -33.15 -44.21 -67.25
CA ILE A 229 -33.37 -43.83 -65.85
C ILE A 229 -32.24 -44.40 -65.01
N LEU A 230 -31.59 -43.53 -64.23
CA LEU A 230 -30.56 -43.90 -63.29
C LEU A 230 -31.24 -44.15 -61.95
N HIS A 231 -31.35 -45.42 -61.56
CA HIS A 231 -32.03 -45.79 -60.33
C HIS A 231 -31.10 -45.65 -59.11
N SER A 232 -31.68 -45.18 -57.99
CA SER A 232 -31.12 -45.46 -56.66
C SER A 232 -31.29 -46.97 -56.36
N PRO A 233 -30.42 -47.61 -55.55
CA PRO A 233 -30.53 -49.03 -55.20
C PRO A 233 -31.83 -49.43 -54.48
N GLU A 234 -32.62 -48.48 -53.99
CA GLU A 234 -34.00 -48.75 -53.56
C GLU A 234 -34.85 -49.15 -54.78
N LYS A 235 -35.51 -50.33 -54.72
CA LYS A 235 -36.35 -50.80 -55.83
C LYS A 235 -37.50 -49.82 -56.08
N PRO A 236 -37.82 -49.51 -57.36
CA PRO A 236 -38.98 -48.70 -57.69
C PRO A 236 -40.23 -49.24 -57.00
N ASN A 237 -41.06 -48.37 -56.44
CA ASN A 237 -42.32 -48.80 -55.83
C ASN A 237 -43.23 -49.30 -56.97
N PRO A 238 -43.55 -50.61 -57.02
CA PRO A 238 -44.32 -51.17 -58.12
C PRO A 238 -45.75 -50.62 -58.19
N GLU A 239 -46.26 -50.03 -57.11
CA GLU A 239 -47.58 -49.40 -57.05
C GLU A 239 -47.59 -47.95 -57.54
N PHE A 240 -46.43 -47.29 -57.62
CA PHE A 240 -46.32 -45.92 -58.10
C PHE A 240 -46.36 -45.89 -59.65
N PRO A 241 -47.20 -45.04 -60.27
CA PRO A 241 -47.49 -45.09 -61.71
C PRO A 241 -46.44 -44.46 -62.61
N PHE A 242 -45.53 -43.65 -62.06
CA PHE A 242 -44.53 -42.89 -62.83
C PHE A 242 -43.12 -43.44 -62.63
N VAL A 243 -42.25 -43.27 -63.63
CA VAL A 243 -40.84 -43.62 -63.51
C VAL A 243 -40.16 -42.72 -62.47
N HIS A 244 -39.40 -43.31 -61.55
CA HIS A 244 -38.74 -42.57 -60.49
C HIS A 244 -37.36 -43.16 -60.14
N SER A 245 -36.50 -42.29 -59.61
CA SER A 245 -35.17 -42.64 -59.12
C SER A 245 -35.00 -42.41 -57.63
N THR A 246 -35.83 -41.55 -57.05
CA THR A 246 -35.72 -41.13 -55.65
C THR A 246 -36.81 -41.78 -54.79
N ARG A 247 -36.69 -41.61 -53.48
CA ARG A 247 -37.80 -41.78 -52.54
C ARG A 247 -39.01 -40.91 -52.91
N LEU A 248 -40.18 -41.32 -52.42
CA LEU A 248 -41.44 -40.61 -52.64
C LEU A 248 -41.74 -39.66 -51.48
N TYR A 249 -42.31 -38.51 -51.82
CA TYR A 249 -42.64 -37.39 -50.94
C TYR A 249 -44.11 -37.03 -51.08
N PRO A 250 -44.76 -36.53 -50.01
CA PRO A 250 -46.15 -36.08 -50.09
C PRO A 250 -46.31 -34.90 -51.04
N GLU A 251 -47.40 -34.93 -51.80
CA GLU A 251 -47.83 -33.88 -52.73
C GLU A 251 -47.97 -32.49 -52.10
N TRP A 252 -48.13 -31.47 -52.93
CA TRP A 252 -48.17 -30.09 -52.45
C TRP A 252 -49.41 -29.86 -51.55
N PRO A 253 -49.23 -29.28 -50.34
CA PRO A 253 -50.34 -28.97 -49.48
C PRO A 253 -50.99 -27.63 -49.86
N VAL A 254 -52.26 -27.47 -49.47
CA VAL A 254 -52.80 -26.16 -49.14
C VAL A 254 -52.58 -25.97 -47.65
N ALA A 255 -51.94 -24.88 -47.25
CA ALA A 255 -51.72 -24.55 -45.85
C ALA A 255 -52.34 -23.20 -45.49
N LYS A 256 -52.98 -23.14 -44.32
CA LYS A 256 -53.44 -21.88 -43.74
C LYS A 256 -52.26 -21.11 -43.14
N MET A 257 -52.27 -19.79 -43.25
CA MET A 257 -51.32 -18.94 -42.53
C MET A 257 -51.70 -18.84 -41.05
N ARG A 258 -50.76 -18.35 -40.22
CA ARG A 258 -50.94 -18.24 -38.77
C ARG A 258 -52.14 -17.35 -38.40
N LYS A 259 -52.30 -16.22 -39.10
CA LYS A 259 -53.41 -15.27 -38.89
C LYS A 259 -54.78 -15.78 -39.35
N THR A 260 -54.82 -16.82 -40.17
CA THR A 260 -56.07 -17.27 -40.81
C THR A 260 -56.95 -17.98 -39.79
N PRO A 261 -58.21 -17.55 -39.60
CA PRO A 261 -59.12 -18.14 -38.62
C PRO A 261 -59.30 -19.65 -38.83
N ARG A 262 -59.32 -20.40 -37.73
CA ARG A 262 -59.45 -21.86 -37.76
C ARG A 262 -60.74 -22.33 -38.42
N ASP A 263 -61.87 -21.70 -38.10
CA ASP A 263 -63.18 -22.01 -38.69
C ASP A 263 -63.19 -21.84 -40.22
N LEU A 264 -62.55 -20.78 -40.73
CA LEU A 264 -62.38 -20.57 -42.17
C LEU A 264 -61.53 -21.70 -42.79
N ALA A 265 -60.43 -22.07 -42.14
CA ALA A 265 -59.55 -23.13 -42.63
C ALA A 265 -60.24 -24.51 -42.67
N GLU A 266 -61.06 -24.83 -41.67
CA GLU A 266 -61.87 -26.06 -41.63
C GLU A 266 -62.91 -26.08 -42.77
N LYS A 267 -63.62 -24.97 -42.99
CA LYS A 267 -64.57 -24.82 -44.12
C LYS A 267 -63.89 -24.99 -45.48
N VAL A 268 -62.72 -24.37 -45.68
CA VAL A 268 -61.94 -24.51 -46.91
C VAL A 268 -61.47 -25.96 -47.11
N ALA A 269 -60.97 -26.61 -46.06
CA ALA A 269 -60.52 -28.00 -46.14
C ALA A 269 -61.66 -28.94 -46.58
N VAL A 270 -62.85 -28.80 -45.97
CA VAL A 270 -64.03 -29.59 -46.32
C VAL A 270 -64.48 -29.32 -47.76
N ALA A 271 -64.51 -28.05 -48.19
CA ALA A 271 -64.88 -27.68 -49.56
C ALA A 271 -63.93 -28.29 -50.60
N LEU A 272 -62.61 -28.25 -50.34
CA LEU A 272 -61.59 -28.84 -51.21
C LEU A 272 -61.66 -30.37 -51.25
N MET A 273 -61.85 -31.04 -50.10
CA MET A 273 -61.96 -32.51 -50.07
C MET A 273 -63.23 -33.03 -50.74
N ARG A 274 -64.31 -32.22 -50.77
CA ARG A 274 -65.56 -32.54 -51.48
C ARG A 274 -65.52 -32.19 -52.98
N MET A 275 -64.43 -31.61 -53.47
CA MET A 275 -64.29 -31.22 -54.89
C MET A 275 -64.36 -32.46 -55.79
N PRO A 276 -65.33 -32.52 -56.73
CA PRO A 276 -65.41 -33.60 -57.71
C PRO A 276 -64.18 -33.60 -58.64
N ALA A 277 -63.68 -34.80 -58.99
CA ALA A 277 -62.52 -34.97 -59.86
C ALA A 277 -62.76 -34.44 -61.30
N ASP A 278 -64.02 -34.38 -61.72
CA ASP A 278 -64.47 -33.82 -62.99
C ASP A 278 -64.91 -32.36 -62.89
N SER A 279 -64.64 -31.66 -61.78
CA SER A 279 -64.92 -30.23 -61.69
C SER A 279 -64.00 -29.42 -62.62
N PRO A 280 -64.43 -28.24 -63.11
CA PRO A 280 -63.54 -27.33 -63.86
C PRO A 280 -62.26 -27.00 -63.10
N ALA A 281 -62.36 -26.87 -61.76
CA ALA A 281 -61.21 -26.67 -60.87
C ALA A 281 -60.23 -27.84 -60.90
N ALA A 282 -60.73 -29.07 -60.75
CA ALA A 282 -59.91 -30.28 -60.77
C ALA A 282 -59.23 -30.50 -62.13
N ARG A 283 -59.96 -30.32 -63.24
CA ARG A 283 -59.41 -30.41 -64.61
C ARG A 283 -58.34 -29.37 -64.91
N ALA A 284 -58.60 -28.10 -64.58
CA ALA A 284 -57.62 -27.02 -64.79
C ALA A 284 -56.34 -27.23 -63.98
N ASN A 285 -56.45 -27.90 -62.84
CA ASN A 285 -55.34 -28.25 -61.97
C ASN A 285 -54.74 -29.63 -62.25
N GLN A 286 -55.19 -30.36 -63.28
CA GLN A 286 -54.74 -31.73 -63.58
C GLN A 286 -54.65 -32.60 -62.30
N CYS A 287 -55.69 -32.57 -61.49
CA CYS A 287 -55.72 -33.25 -60.20
C CYS A 287 -57.05 -34.00 -60.03
N ALA A 288 -57.02 -35.12 -59.33
CA ALA A 288 -58.20 -35.90 -58.97
C ALA A 288 -58.86 -35.40 -57.66
N GLY A 289 -58.55 -34.17 -57.24
CA GLY A 289 -59.09 -33.52 -56.04
C GLY A 289 -58.08 -33.36 -54.90
N TRP A 290 -58.58 -33.34 -53.67
CA TRP A 290 -57.78 -33.08 -52.45
C TRP A 290 -58.03 -34.14 -51.37
N SER A 291 -56.99 -34.52 -50.65
CA SER A 291 -57.02 -35.51 -49.56
C SER A 291 -56.82 -34.84 -48.21
N TYR A 292 -57.02 -35.63 -47.15
CA TYR A 292 -56.55 -35.26 -45.82
C TYR A 292 -55.06 -34.88 -45.85
N PRO A 293 -54.60 -34.00 -44.97
CA PRO A 293 -53.21 -33.56 -44.95
C PRO A 293 -52.28 -34.73 -44.61
N HIS A 294 -51.33 -35.04 -45.49
CA HIS A 294 -50.36 -36.10 -45.28
C HIS A 294 -49.28 -35.74 -44.24
N ASN A 295 -48.44 -36.71 -43.89
CA ASN A 295 -47.27 -36.49 -43.04
C ASN A 295 -46.08 -36.01 -43.88
N TYR A 296 -45.54 -34.82 -43.55
CA TYR A 296 -44.41 -34.20 -44.23
C TYR A 296 -43.06 -34.49 -43.56
N GLU A 297 -43.00 -35.37 -42.56
CA GLU A 297 -41.76 -35.71 -41.84
C GLU A 297 -40.65 -36.17 -42.79
N ILE A 298 -40.96 -36.94 -43.84
CA ILE A 298 -39.95 -37.36 -44.83
C ILE A 298 -39.32 -36.18 -45.58
N VAL A 299 -40.06 -35.08 -45.74
CA VAL A 299 -39.55 -33.82 -46.30
C VAL A 299 -38.70 -33.11 -45.27
N THR A 300 -39.15 -33.06 -44.01
CA THR A 300 -38.38 -32.50 -42.88
C THR A 300 -37.01 -33.18 -42.75
N GLU A 301 -36.96 -34.51 -42.79
CA GLU A 301 -35.72 -35.28 -42.73
C GLU A 301 -34.83 -35.01 -43.94
N CYS A 302 -35.41 -34.91 -45.15
CA CYS A 302 -34.66 -34.50 -46.35
C CYS A 302 -33.97 -33.14 -46.15
N LEU A 303 -34.69 -32.13 -45.64
CA LEU A 303 -34.14 -30.80 -45.41
C LEU A 303 -33.07 -30.77 -44.29
N LYS A 304 -33.28 -31.52 -43.19
CA LYS A 304 -32.29 -31.67 -42.10
C LYS A 304 -31.00 -32.34 -42.60
N GLU A 305 -31.15 -33.42 -43.36
CA GLU A 305 -30.01 -34.14 -43.92
C GLU A 305 -29.23 -33.26 -44.88
N LEU A 306 -29.90 -32.57 -45.80
CA LEU A 306 -29.24 -31.69 -46.76
C LEU A 306 -28.80 -30.35 -46.15
N ARG A 307 -29.22 -30.03 -44.92
CA ARG A 307 -29.00 -28.74 -44.23
C ARG A 307 -29.48 -27.54 -45.05
N ILE A 308 -30.72 -27.66 -45.51
CA ILE A 308 -31.43 -26.64 -46.28
C ILE A 308 -32.43 -25.93 -45.38
N SER A 309 -32.73 -24.66 -45.66
CA SER A 309 -33.69 -23.85 -44.92
C SER A 309 -34.97 -24.61 -44.56
N PRO A 310 -35.39 -24.64 -43.27
CA PRO A 310 -34.91 -23.85 -42.12
C PRO A 310 -33.83 -24.53 -41.25
N TYR A 311 -33.12 -25.52 -41.78
CA TYR A 311 -32.20 -26.40 -41.05
C TYR A 311 -30.72 -26.20 -41.43
N GLU A 312 -30.32 -25.02 -41.91
CA GLU A 312 -28.94 -24.71 -42.30
C GLU A 312 -27.95 -24.93 -41.14
N ASP A 313 -28.37 -24.59 -39.93
CA ASP A 313 -27.60 -24.75 -38.69
C ASP A 313 -27.93 -26.05 -37.93
N TYR A 314 -28.71 -26.96 -38.51
CA TYR A 314 -29.09 -28.20 -37.86
C TYR A 314 -27.85 -29.06 -37.54
N GLY A 315 -27.71 -29.39 -36.25
CA GLY A 315 -26.55 -30.12 -35.71
C GLY A 315 -25.31 -29.26 -35.43
N ARG A 316 -25.35 -27.93 -35.66
CA ARG A 316 -24.29 -27.01 -35.22
C ARG A 316 -24.62 -26.45 -33.84
N THR A 317 -23.79 -26.75 -32.85
CA THR A 317 -23.89 -26.12 -31.52
C THR A 317 -23.21 -24.75 -31.56
N THR A 318 -24.01 -23.69 -31.62
CA THR A 318 -23.49 -22.32 -31.44
C THR A 318 -23.17 -22.08 -29.97
N LEU A 319 -22.12 -21.31 -29.68
CA LEU A 319 -21.71 -20.98 -28.30
C LEU A 319 -22.85 -20.30 -27.51
N SER A 320 -23.66 -19.50 -28.20
CA SER A 320 -24.87 -18.85 -27.67
C SER A 320 -25.96 -19.87 -27.31
N ALA A 321 -26.20 -20.87 -28.16
CA ALA A 321 -27.18 -21.93 -27.87
C ALA A 321 -26.73 -22.81 -26.71
N ALA A 322 -25.44 -23.15 -26.62
CA ALA A 322 -24.87 -23.88 -25.49
C ALA A 322 -24.99 -23.07 -24.18
N MET A 323 -24.75 -21.76 -24.23
CA MET A 323 -24.88 -20.89 -23.06
C MET A 323 -26.34 -20.71 -22.62
N ALA A 324 -27.28 -20.64 -23.57
CA ALA A 324 -28.71 -20.62 -23.28
C ALA A 324 -29.21 -21.94 -22.68
N GLN A 325 -28.70 -23.08 -23.16
CA GLN A 325 -29.07 -24.40 -22.65
C GLN A 325 -28.49 -24.69 -21.26
N HIS A 326 -27.27 -24.20 -20.97
CA HIS A 326 -26.53 -24.51 -19.74
C HIS A 326 -26.36 -23.31 -18.80
N TRP A 327 -27.19 -22.26 -18.92
CA TRP A 327 -27.06 -21.03 -18.14
C TRP A 327 -27.03 -21.26 -16.61
N GLN A 328 -27.78 -22.27 -16.12
CA GLN A 328 -27.81 -22.65 -14.70
C GLN A 328 -26.43 -23.12 -14.21
N TRP A 329 -25.72 -23.92 -14.99
CA TRP A 329 -24.38 -24.40 -14.63
C TRP A 329 -23.33 -23.28 -14.72
N VAL A 330 -23.45 -22.42 -15.74
CA VAL A 330 -22.57 -21.25 -15.90
C VAL A 330 -22.71 -20.32 -14.69
N THR A 331 -23.94 -20.02 -14.27
CA THR A 331 -24.19 -19.19 -13.07
C THR A 331 -23.72 -19.86 -11.79
N ALA A 332 -23.93 -21.17 -11.61
CA ALA A 332 -23.44 -21.89 -10.43
C ALA A 332 -21.91 -21.86 -10.32
N ILE A 333 -21.19 -22.08 -11.43
CA ILE A 333 -19.72 -22.00 -11.49
C ILE A 333 -19.25 -20.56 -11.20
N ALA A 334 -19.90 -19.56 -11.78
CA ALA A 334 -19.57 -18.15 -11.53
C ALA A 334 -19.75 -17.78 -10.05
N VAL A 335 -20.84 -18.21 -9.41
CA VAL A 335 -21.07 -18.00 -7.98
C VAL A 335 -20.00 -18.69 -7.14
N LEU A 336 -19.65 -19.94 -7.48
CA LEU A 336 -18.57 -20.69 -6.81
C LEU A 336 -17.22 -19.99 -6.93
N LEU A 337 -16.89 -19.47 -8.12
CA LEU A 337 -15.66 -18.72 -8.37
C LEU A 337 -15.63 -17.41 -7.58
N ILE A 338 -16.74 -16.67 -7.54
CA ILE A 338 -16.86 -15.45 -6.73
C ILE A 338 -16.69 -15.78 -5.24
N LEU A 339 -17.34 -16.85 -4.75
CA LEU A 339 -17.19 -17.32 -3.38
C LEU A 339 -15.75 -17.71 -3.06
N ALA A 340 -15.08 -18.44 -3.96
CA ALA A 340 -13.67 -18.81 -3.80
C ALA A 340 -12.76 -17.58 -3.79
N LEU A 341 -13.04 -16.58 -4.64
CA LEU A 341 -12.27 -15.34 -4.72
C LEU A 341 -12.46 -14.47 -3.48
N LEU A 342 -13.70 -14.36 -2.99
CA LEU A 342 -14.02 -13.68 -1.72
C LEU A 342 -13.38 -14.39 -0.53
N LEU A 343 -13.39 -15.73 -0.50
CA LEU A 343 -12.73 -16.52 0.54
C LEU A 343 -11.21 -16.30 0.49
N SER A 344 -10.60 -16.34 -0.69
CA SER A 344 -9.18 -16.09 -0.89
C SER A 344 -8.77 -14.68 -0.46
N ALA A 345 -9.56 -13.67 -0.83
CA ALA A 345 -9.37 -12.29 -0.39
C ALA A 345 -9.50 -12.15 1.14
N ARG A 346 -10.47 -12.84 1.73
CA ARG A 346 -10.69 -12.85 3.20
C ARG A 346 -9.51 -13.50 3.93
N ILE A 347 -9.01 -14.63 3.44
CA ILE A 347 -7.83 -15.32 3.99
C ILE A 347 -6.60 -14.41 3.89
N SER A 348 -6.38 -13.81 2.71
CA SER A 348 -5.26 -12.89 2.49
C SER A 348 -5.32 -11.67 3.42
N TYR A 349 -6.49 -11.06 3.58
CA TYR A 349 -6.71 -9.96 4.51
C TYR A 349 -6.43 -10.36 5.97
N LEU A 350 -6.93 -11.51 6.41
CA LEU A 350 -6.68 -12.03 7.77
C LEU A 350 -5.18 -12.34 7.99
N ASN A 351 -4.49 -12.87 6.98
CA ASN A 351 -3.06 -13.13 7.04
C ASN A 351 -2.25 -11.84 7.18
N VAL A 352 -2.56 -10.81 6.37
CA VAL A 352 -1.91 -9.49 6.46
C VAL A 352 -2.18 -8.85 7.81
N LYS A 353 -3.42 -8.89 8.30
CA LYS A 353 -3.79 -8.34 9.62
C LYS A 353 -3.05 -9.05 10.75
N THR A 354 -2.98 -10.38 10.72
CA THR A 354 -2.30 -11.19 11.75
C THR A 354 -0.79 -10.93 11.73
N ARG A 355 -0.20 -10.79 10.54
CA ARG A 355 1.22 -10.45 10.38
C ARG A 355 1.51 -9.05 10.93
N SER A 356 0.72 -8.05 10.56
CA SER A 356 0.84 -6.67 11.06
C SER A 356 0.72 -6.59 12.58
N SER A 357 -0.21 -7.32 13.21
CA SER A 357 -0.32 -7.36 14.67
C SER A 357 0.89 -8.02 15.36
N ARG A 358 1.47 -9.09 14.78
CA ARG A 358 2.71 -9.70 15.28
C ARG A 358 3.90 -8.77 15.13
N ASP A 359 4.07 -8.16 13.97
CA ASP A 359 5.17 -7.25 13.68
C ASP A 359 5.10 -6.00 14.57
N PHE A 360 3.89 -5.48 14.84
CA PHE A 360 3.67 -4.39 15.78
C PHE A 360 4.08 -4.78 17.21
N LEU A 361 3.64 -5.93 17.73
CA LEU A 361 4.03 -6.39 19.06
C LEU A 361 5.54 -6.61 19.19
N GLN A 362 6.18 -7.19 18.16
CA GLN A 362 7.63 -7.35 18.13
C GLN A 362 8.34 -5.98 18.09
N SER A 363 7.82 -5.03 17.33
CA SER A 363 8.37 -3.67 17.24
C SER A 363 8.24 -2.90 18.55
N VAL A 364 7.11 -3.03 19.25
CA VAL A 364 6.91 -2.43 20.58
C VAL A 364 7.91 -3.01 21.59
N LEU A 365 8.11 -4.33 21.59
CA LEU A 365 9.12 -4.97 22.45
C LEU A 365 10.54 -4.53 22.07
N ASP A 366 10.86 -4.49 20.77
CA ASP A 366 12.17 -4.09 20.23
C ASP A 366 12.49 -2.60 20.44
N ALA A 367 11.48 -1.75 20.64
CA ALA A 367 11.66 -0.34 20.96
C ALA A 367 12.07 -0.11 22.43
N SER A 368 11.85 -1.08 23.31
CA SER A 368 12.35 -1.00 24.69
C SER A 368 13.88 -1.10 24.71
N PRO A 369 14.59 -0.12 25.32
CA PRO A 369 16.05 -0.15 25.46
C PRO A 369 16.50 -1.20 26.48
N ASP A 370 15.62 -1.61 27.40
CA ASP A 370 15.91 -2.59 28.43
C ASP A 370 15.89 -4.01 27.85
N ALA A 371 16.79 -4.87 28.29
CA ALA A 371 16.85 -6.25 27.82
C ALA A 371 15.61 -7.02 28.29
N THR A 372 14.67 -7.25 27.38
CA THR A 372 13.35 -7.79 27.70
C THR A 372 13.17 -9.16 27.07
N LEU A 373 12.71 -10.12 27.87
CA LEU A 373 12.39 -11.48 27.45
C LEU A 373 11.03 -11.91 28.00
N VAL A 374 10.29 -12.66 27.20
CA VAL A 374 9.01 -13.26 27.57
C VAL A 374 9.20 -14.76 27.64
N MET A 375 8.83 -15.36 28.77
CA MET A 375 8.97 -16.80 29.00
C MET A 375 7.69 -17.42 29.52
N ASP A 376 7.51 -18.71 29.32
CA ASP A 376 6.44 -19.46 29.97
C ASP A 376 6.78 -19.78 31.43
N LEU A 377 5.81 -20.36 32.16
CA LEU A 377 5.99 -20.79 33.54
C LEU A 377 7.01 -21.92 33.72
N GLY A 378 7.38 -22.61 32.64
CA GLY A 378 8.45 -23.61 32.60
C GLY A 378 9.84 -23.01 32.37
N LEU A 379 9.99 -21.68 32.52
CA LEU A 379 11.21 -20.91 32.30
C LEU A 379 11.75 -21.00 30.87
N ARG A 380 10.93 -21.34 29.88
CA ARG A 380 11.36 -21.36 28.47
C ARG A 380 11.04 -20.04 27.80
N VAL A 381 12.05 -19.44 27.17
CA VAL A 381 11.92 -18.14 26.51
C VAL A 381 11.15 -18.28 25.20
N GLN A 382 10.01 -17.61 25.12
CA GLN A 382 9.14 -17.57 23.95
C GLN A 382 9.47 -16.40 23.02
N MET A 383 9.89 -15.26 23.58
CA MET A 383 10.23 -14.06 22.81
C MET A 383 11.38 -13.27 23.46
N LEU A 384 12.18 -12.60 22.62
CA LEU A 384 13.27 -11.72 23.02
C LEU A 384 13.21 -10.43 22.21
N ASN A 385 13.43 -9.31 22.88
CA ASN A 385 13.55 -8.03 22.18
C ASN A 385 14.96 -7.81 21.60
N ARG A 386 15.14 -6.72 20.86
CA ARG A 386 16.40 -6.33 20.22
C ARG A 386 17.54 -6.19 21.23
N ALA A 387 17.31 -5.50 22.34
CA ALA A 387 18.32 -5.28 23.38
C ALA A 387 18.82 -6.59 24.02
N ALA A 388 17.90 -7.52 24.30
CA ALA A 388 18.27 -8.84 24.82
C ALA A 388 19.05 -9.67 23.79
N ARG A 389 18.63 -9.66 22.52
CA ARG A 389 19.35 -10.37 21.43
C ARG A 389 20.77 -9.85 21.24
N GLN A 390 20.97 -8.53 21.26
CA GLN A 390 22.31 -7.94 21.14
C GLN A 390 23.24 -8.38 22.27
N ARG A 391 22.73 -8.48 23.50
CA ARG A 391 23.49 -8.98 24.65
C ARG A 391 23.83 -10.47 24.55
N CYS A 392 22.96 -11.31 23.96
CA CYS A 392 23.24 -12.72 23.73
C CYS A 392 24.34 -12.99 22.68
N GLY A 393 24.70 -12.01 21.85
CA GLY A 393 25.74 -12.13 20.84
C GLY A 393 25.43 -13.13 19.72
N ALA A 394 26.44 -13.91 19.32
CA ALA A 394 26.36 -14.90 18.23
C ALA A 394 25.76 -16.25 18.64
N ASN A 395 25.37 -16.43 19.91
CA ASN A 395 24.73 -17.65 20.36
C ASN A 395 23.39 -17.81 19.60
N PRO A 396 23.11 -18.97 18.98
CA PRO A 396 21.84 -19.21 18.32
C PRO A 396 20.78 -19.21 19.41
N VAL A 397 20.10 -18.08 19.55
CA VAL A 397 18.94 -17.94 20.44
C VAL A 397 17.85 -18.82 19.87
N ALA A 398 17.87 -20.10 20.23
CA ALA A 398 16.81 -21.02 19.92
C ALA A 398 15.58 -20.57 20.69
N MET A 399 14.54 -20.19 19.96
CA MET A 399 13.19 -20.02 20.51
C MET A 399 12.88 -21.26 21.38
N LYS A 400 12.51 -21.07 22.66
CA LYS A 400 12.38 -22.08 23.72
C LYS A 400 13.64 -22.47 24.52
N ALA A 401 14.75 -21.75 24.42
CA ALA A 401 15.88 -21.90 25.35
C ALA A 401 15.46 -21.62 26.81
N SER A 402 16.19 -22.20 27.78
CA SER A 402 15.96 -21.93 29.20
C SER A 402 16.32 -20.47 29.53
N CYS A 403 15.56 -19.84 30.41
CA CYS A 403 15.84 -18.50 30.92
C CYS A 403 17.24 -18.42 31.54
N GLU A 404 17.74 -19.51 32.12
CA GLU A 404 19.07 -19.58 32.71
C GLU A 404 20.17 -19.49 31.64
N ASP A 405 20.02 -20.22 30.54
CA ASP A 405 20.98 -20.19 29.43
C ASP A 405 21.02 -18.80 28.79
N VAL A 406 19.85 -18.21 28.56
CA VAL A 406 19.73 -16.85 28.02
C VAL A 406 20.35 -15.82 28.97
N ALA A 407 20.15 -15.96 30.29
CA ALA A 407 20.76 -15.08 31.27
C ALA A 407 22.29 -15.20 31.27
N ARG A 408 22.82 -16.42 31.13
CA ARG A 408 24.27 -16.69 31.01
C ARG A 408 24.86 -16.05 29.76
N TRP A 409 24.24 -16.25 28.60
CA TRP A 409 24.71 -15.68 27.33
C TRP A 409 24.62 -14.15 27.31
N ALA A 410 23.56 -13.59 27.88
CA ALA A 410 23.34 -12.14 27.90
C ALA A 410 24.04 -11.43 29.07
N GLN A 411 24.83 -12.16 29.88
CA GLN A 411 25.45 -11.69 31.12
C GLN A 411 24.45 -10.93 32.02
N LEU A 412 23.22 -11.45 32.09
CA LEU A 412 22.15 -10.91 32.92
C LEU A 412 22.15 -11.59 34.28
N PRO A 413 21.71 -10.90 35.35
CA PRO A 413 21.66 -11.52 36.65
C PRO A 413 20.63 -12.65 36.62
N CYS A 414 21.13 -13.85 36.92
CA CYS A 414 20.36 -14.97 37.39
C CYS A 414 20.78 -15.15 38.85
N GLU A 415 19.82 -15.29 39.75
CA GLU A 415 20.16 -15.49 41.16
C GLU A 415 21.08 -16.72 41.29
N ARG A 416 22.04 -16.61 42.21
CA ARG A 416 23.16 -17.54 42.40
C ARG A 416 22.68 -19.01 42.39
N PRO A 417 23.55 -19.98 42.04
CA PRO A 417 23.23 -21.39 42.21
C PRO A 417 22.71 -21.64 43.64
N GLY A 418 21.42 -21.99 43.79
CA GLY A 418 20.78 -22.28 45.08
C GLY A 418 19.80 -21.21 45.64
N ALA A 419 19.66 -20.03 45.03
CA ALA A 419 18.60 -19.09 45.40
C ALA A 419 17.26 -19.45 44.70
N PRO A 420 16.10 -19.38 45.39
CA PRO A 420 14.82 -19.77 44.80
C PRO A 420 14.38 -18.75 43.75
N CYS A 421 14.21 -19.22 42.51
CA CYS A 421 13.72 -18.41 41.41
C CYS A 421 12.41 -17.66 41.80
N PRO A 422 12.28 -16.35 41.52
CA PRO A 422 11.06 -15.59 41.85
C PRO A 422 9.83 -15.96 40.99
N ILE A 423 10.02 -16.66 39.86
CA ILE A 423 8.96 -16.94 38.88
C ILE A 423 7.82 -17.81 39.45
N PRO A 424 8.07 -18.93 40.16
CA PRO A 424 7.03 -19.65 40.88
C PRO A 424 6.21 -18.78 41.85
N GLN A 425 6.86 -17.84 42.53
CA GLN A 425 6.17 -16.90 43.42
C GLN A 425 5.26 -15.95 42.64
N ILE A 426 5.72 -15.40 41.51
CA ILE A 426 4.90 -14.54 40.63
C ILE A 426 3.69 -15.31 40.07
N ALA A 427 3.87 -16.58 39.73
CA ALA A 427 2.79 -17.44 39.24
C ALA A 427 1.69 -17.64 40.30
N SER A 428 2.08 -17.76 41.57
CA SER A 428 1.17 -17.88 42.72
C SER A 428 0.54 -16.54 43.11
N ASP A 429 1.37 -15.53 43.36
CA ASP A 429 0.97 -14.26 43.98
C ASP A 429 0.35 -13.29 42.96
N LYS A 430 0.55 -13.54 41.66
CA LYS A 430 0.06 -12.73 40.52
C LYS A 430 0.51 -11.26 40.55
N LYS A 431 1.57 -10.95 41.30
CA LYS A 431 2.10 -9.59 41.48
C LYS A 431 3.45 -9.44 40.75
N PRO A 432 3.77 -8.25 40.24
CA PRO A 432 5.09 -7.96 39.71
C PRO A 432 6.12 -7.95 40.84
N ILE A 433 7.35 -8.39 40.54
CA ILE A 433 8.48 -8.35 41.46
C ILE A 433 9.61 -7.57 40.79
N THR A 434 10.23 -6.66 41.54
CA THR A 434 11.44 -5.94 41.12
C THR A 434 12.59 -6.32 42.06
N THR A 435 13.72 -6.75 41.49
CA THR A 435 14.94 -7.13 42.23
C THR A 435 16.14 -6.37 41.66
N TYR A 436 17.24 -6.36 42.40
CA TYR A 436 18.50 -5.78 41.94
C TYR A 436 19.56 -6.88 41.92
N GLY A 437 20.36 -6.90 40.86
CA GLY A 437 21.43 -7.88 40.71
C GLY A 437 22.62 -7.25 40.01
N SER A 438 23.83 -7.62 40.43
CA SER A 438 25.06 -7.20 39.79
C SER A 438 25.70 -8.41 39.12
N VAL A 439 26.15 -8.25 37.88
CA VAL A 439 26.91 -9.27 37.16
C VAL A 439 28.30 -8.74 36.88
N ARG A 440 29.31 -9.57 37.14
CA ARG A 440 30.68 -9.26 36.75
C ARG A 440 30.91 -9.82 35.35
N GLY A 441 31.16 -8.93 34.39
CA GLY A 441 31.49 -9.33 33.02
C GLY A 441 32.88 -9.96 32.93
N ASP A 442 33.18 -10.57 31.78
CA ASP A 442 34.46 -11.27 31.51
C ASP A 442 35.68 -10.34 31.62
N CYS A 443 35.50 -9.03 31.44
CA CYS A 443 36.53 -8.00 31.59
C CYS A 443 36.76 -7.54 33.05
N GLY A 444 36.06 -8.13 34.02
CA GLY A 444 36.18 -7.80 35.45
C GLY A 444 35.34 -6.60 35.92
N GLN A 445 34.69 -5.87 35.00
CA GLN A 445 33.80 -4.75 35.33
C GLN A 445 32.47 -5.26 35.88
N SER A 446 31.99 -4.68 36.98
CA SER A 446 30.67 -4.97 37.55
C SER A 446 29.61 -4.10 36.87
N VAL A 447 28.56 -4.73 36.36
CA VAL A 447 27.40 -4.06 35.77
C VAL A 447 26.21 -4.30 36.69
N ASP A 448 25.53 -3.21 37.08
CA ASP A 448 24.39 -3.23 37.99
C ASP A 448 23.07 -3.23 37.20
N PHE A 449 22.17 -4.13 37.56
CA PHE A 449 20.86 -4.27 36.93
C PHE A 449 19.71 -4.09 37.90
N GLU A 450 18.70 -3.37 37.45
CA GLU A 450 17.33 -3.45 37.96
C GLU A 450 16.55 -4.47 37.12
N ILE A 451 16.00 -5.49 37.77
CA ILE A 451 15.27 -6.58 37.12
C ILE A 451 13.81 -6.47 37.51
N SER A 452 12.93 -6.27 36.54
CA SER A 452 11.47 -6.30 36.74
C SER A 452 10.86 -7.53 36.08
N MET A 453 10.06 -8.29 36.83
CA MET A 453 9.35 -9.48 36.35
C MET A 453 7.84 -9.28 36.52
N THR A 454 7.10 -9.31 35.41
CA THR A 454 5.65 -9.00 35.38
C THR A 454 4.85 -10.15 34.75
N PRO A 455 3.77 -10.65 35.39
CA PRO A 455 2.95 -11.74 34.86
C PRO A 455 2.05 -11.30 33.68
N ILE A 456 1.89 -12.19 32.70
CA ILE A 456 0.92 -12.08 31.61
C ILE A 456 -0.23 -13.04 31.86
N PHE A 457 -1.45 -12.51 31.85
CA PHE A 457 -2.68 -13.26 32.11
C PHE A 457 -3.36 -13.74 30.84
N ASN A 458 -3.99 -14.91 30.89
CA ASN A 458 -4.96 -15.33 29.87
C ASN A 458 -6.36 -14.73 30.13
N LYS A 459 -7.32 -15.06 29.26
CA LYS A 459 -8.72 -14.62 29.39
C LYS A 459 -9.41 -15.11 30.67
N THR A 460 -8.88 -16.12 31.35
CA THR A 460 -9.43 -16.68 32.60
C THR A 460 -8.71 -16.15 33.85
N GLY A 461 -7.79 -15.18 33.71
CA GLY A 461 -7.08 -14.56 34.84
C GLY A 461 -5.97 -15.43 35.45
N GLN A 462 -5.54 -16.48 34.75
CA GLN A 462 -4.39 -17.30 35.13
C GLN A 462 -3.11 -16.75 34.47
N VAL A 463 -1.99 -16.81 35.19
CA VAL A 463 -0.68 -16.45 34.65
C VAL A 463 -0.29 -17.49 33.61
N THR A 464 0.12 -17.06 32.42
CA THR A 464 0.59 -17.95 31.34
C THR A 464 2.05 -17.73 31.00
N HIS A 465 2.51 -16.49 31.09
CA HIS A 465 3.87 -16.09 30.76
C HIS A 465 4.34 -15.03 31.75
N VAL A 466 5.64 -14.77 31.78
CA VAL A 466 6.26 -13.68 32.55
C VAL A 466 7.15 -12.87 31.63
N VAL A 467 7.03 -11.54 31.70
CA VAL A 467 7.94 -10.60 31.07
C VAL A 467 9.03 -10.25 32.08
N LYS A 468 10.29 -10.58 31.76
CA LYS A 468 11.46 -10.13 32.51
C LYS A 468 12.14 -9.02 31.73
N SER A 469 12.27 -7.85 32.35
CA SER A 469 13.04 -6.71 31.84
C SER A 469 14.24 -6.48 32.74
N CYS A 470 15.43 -6.37 32.16
CA CYS A 470 16.66 -6.03 32.85
C CYS A 470 17.17 -4.68 32.35
N ARG A 471 17.14 -3.68 33.22
CA ARG A 471 17.65 -2.34 32.96
C ARG A 471 19.05 -2.20 33.56
N ASP A 472 19.99 -1.75 32.75
CA ASP A 472 21.32 -1.35 33.23
C ASP A 472 21.22 -0.01 33.96
N ILE A 473 21.65 0.03 35.21
CA ILE A 473 21.60 1.23 36.07
C ILE A 473 22.99 1.71 36.47
N THR A 474 24.04 1.19 35.82
CA THR A 474 25.45 1.48 36.17
C THR A 474 25.78 2.97 36.01
N GLU A 475 25.41 3.56 34.86
CA GLU A 475 25.64 4.99 34.56
C GLU A 475 24.83 5.92 35.47
N ARG A 476 23.58 5.54 35.79
CA ARG A 476 22.74 6.31 36.71
C ARG A 476 23.35 6.35 38.10
N ARG A 477 23.77 5.19 38.63
CA ARG A 477 24.42 5.11 39.94
C ARG A 477 25.75 5.86 39.97
N SER A 478 26.56 5.77 38.91
CA SER A 478 27.84 6.49 38.86
C SER A 478 27.67 8.01 38.74
N THR A 479 26.64 8.49 38.03
CA THR A 479 26.35 9.94 37.90
C THR A 479 25.80 10.51 39.21
N GLU A 480 24.88 9.80 39.87
CA GLU A 480 24.36 10.19 41.19
C GLU A 480 25.49 10.25 42.23
N GLN A 481 26.41 9.27 42.20
CA GLN A 481 27.59 9.24 43.06
C GLN A 481 28.57 10.37 42.73
N ALA A 482 28.86 10.64 41.46
CA ALA A 482 29.76 11.72 41.03
C ALA A 482 29.20 13.11 41.39
N LEU A 483 27.88 13.31 41.26
CA LEU A 483 27.21 14.54 41.69
C LEU A 483 27.35 14.74 43.20
N ARG A 484 27.06 13.69 43.98
CA ARG A 484 27.22 13.71 45.44
C ARG A 484 28.65 14.02 45.87
N GLU A 485 29.64 13.38 45.24
CA GLU A 485 31.06 13.64 45.51
C GLU A 485 31.47 15.08 45.13
N SER A 486 30.92 15.64 44.05
CA SER A 486 31.17 17.03 43.66
C SER A 486 30.58 18.03 44.65
N GLU A 487 29.36 17.78 45.16
CA GLU A 487 28.72 18.62 46.17
C GLU A 487 29.48 18.59 47.51
N GLU A 488 29.90 17.39 47.95
CA GLU A 488 30.70 17.20 49.16
C GLU A 488 32.07 17.88 49.05
N LYS A 489 32.75 17.76 47.89
CA LYS A 489 34.03 18.45 47.61
C LYS A 489 33.89 19.97 47.63
N PHE A 490 32.85 20.53 47.00
CA PHE A 490 32.62 21.99 46.97
C PHE A 490 32.37 22.55 48.38
N ARG A 491 31.54 21.86 49.19
CA ARG A 491 31.31 22.26 50.60
C ARG A 491 32.60 22.23 51.41
N ALA A 492 33.39 21.17 51.30
CA ALA A 492 34.65 21.05 52.05
C ALA A 492 35.67 22.16 51.72
N ILE A 493 35.81 22.55 50.44
CA ILE A 493 36.72 23.61 50.01
C ILE A 493 36.25 24.97 50.56
N SER A 494 34.96 25.27 50.46
CA SER A 494 34.44 26.56 50.87
C SER A 494 34.42 26.75 52.39
N ASP A 495 34.11 25.69 53.15
CA ASP A 495 34.09 25.73 54.62
C ASP A 495 35.48 25.82 55.25
N SER A 496 36.54 25.43 54.52
CA SER A 496 37.94 25.53 54.96
C SER A 496 38.64 26.82 54.52
N ALA A 497 38.00 27.65 53.70
CA ALA A 497 38.54 28.95 53.30
C ALA A 497 38.69 29.90 54.51
N GLN A 498 39.75 30.70 54.53
CA GLN A 498 39.98 31.72 55.56
C GLN A 498 39.29 33.05 55.23
N ASP A 499 39.02 33.30 53.95
CA ASP A 499 38.33 34.50 53.48
C ASP A 499 36.82 34.26 53.40
N ALA A 500 36.05 35.33 53.61
CA ALA A 500 34.60 35.28 53.50
C ALA A 500 34.19 35.13 52.03
N ILE A 501 33.55 34.01 51.69
CA ILE A 501 33.02 33.74 50.35
C ILE A 501 31.50 33.87 50.40
N LEU A 502 30.98 34.75 49.57
CA LEU A 502 29.56 35.03 49.47
C LEU A 502 29.14 35.18 48.01
N MET A 503 27.90 34.81 47.71
CA MET A 503 27.32 34.99 46.37
C MET A 503 26.04 35.79 46.49
N MET A 504 25.80 36.68 45.53
CA MET A 504 24.51 37.34 45.36
C MET A 504 23.79 36.86 44.10
N ASP A 505 22.48 36.71 44.24
CA ASP A 505 21.57 36.44 43.14
C ASP A 505 21.31 37.71 42.28
N PRO A 506 20.62 37.55 41.13
CA PRO A 506 20.28 38.67 40.25
C PRO A 506 19.26 39.64 40.86
N GLN A 507 18.72 39.38 42.04
CA GLN A 507 17.84 40.27 42.78
C GLN A 507 18.56 41.00 43.93
N GLY A 508 19.87 40.80 44.06
CA GLY A 508 20.71 41.51 45.04
C GLY A 508 20.80 40.80 46.38
N ARG A 509 20.21 39.61 46.48
CA ARG A 509 20.12 38.86 47.73
C ARG A 509 21.23 37.84 47.85
N ILE A 510 21.65 37.58 49.08
CA ILE A 510 22.69 36.60 49.39
C ILE A 510 22.17 35.19 49.09
N SER A 511 22.78 34.49 48.12
CA SER A 511 22.45 33.12 47.71
C SER A 511 23.48 32.09 48.18
N TYR A 512 24.64 32.54 48.68
CA TYR A 512 25.64 31.68 49.28
C TYR A 512 26.42 32.42 50.36
N TRP A 513 26.77 31.71 51.43
CA TRP A 513 27.49 32.23 52.60
C TRP A 513 28.33 31.12 53.23
N ASN A 514 29.66 31.23 53.21
CA ASN A 514 30.54 30.23 53.81
C ASN A 514 30.79 30.48 55.30
N LYS A 515 31.42 29.50 55.97
CA LYS A 515 31.72 29.56 57.41
C LYS A 515 32.64 30.73 57.81
N ALA A 516 33.61 31.10 56.96
CA ALA A 516 34.48 32.25 57.23
C ALA A 516 33.72 33.59 57.18
N ALA A 517 32.70 33.71 56.30
CA ALA A 517 31.84 34.88 56.27
C ALA A 517 31.06 35.05 57.59
N GLU A 518 30.62 33.96 58.21
CA GLU A 518 30.00 34.02 59.55
C GLU A 518 30.98 34.55 60.60
N GLN A 519 32.23 34.09 60.58
CA GLN A 519 33.25 34.48 61.55
C GLN A 519 33.71 35.94 61.38
N ILE A 520 33.91 36.39 60.14
CA ILE A 520 34.44 37.71 59.82
C ILE A 520 33.37 38.80 59.95
N LEU A 521 32.15 38.53 59.49
CA LEU A 521 31.06 39.52 59.39
C LEU A 521 30.06 39.42 60.54
N GLY A 522 30.09 38.32 61.32
CA GLY A 522 29.27 38.10 62.51
C GLY A 522 27.82 37.68 62.24
N TRP A 523 27.44 37.50 60.97
CA TRP A 523 26.12 37.01 60.57
C TRP A 523 26.16 35.52 60.30
N THR A 524 25.29 34.74 60.94
CA THR A 524 25.14 33.32 60.59
C THR A 524 24.53 33.17 59.18
N ALA A 525 24.80 32.08 58.48
CA ALA A 525 24.25 31.82 57.16
C ALA A 525 22.71 31.86 57.19
N GLY A 526 22.07 31.29 58.22
CA GLY A 526 20.62 31.34 58.39
C GLY A 526 20.05 32.75 58.53
N GLU A 527 20.84 33.71 59.05
CA GLU A 527 20.44 35.11 59.16
C GLU A 527 20.76 35.92 57.89
N ALA A 528 21.86 35.60 57.20
CA ALA A 528 22.35 36.34 56.04
C ALA A 528 21.65 35.94 54.74
N MET A 529 21.37 34.64 54.55
CA MET A 529 20.79 34.11 53.32
C MET A 529 19.45 34.77 52.98
N GLY A 530 19.29 35.17 51.73
CA GLY A 530 18.10 35.84 51.22
C GLY A 530 17.97 37.33 51.56
N ARG A 531 18.87 37.91 52.38
CA ARG A 531 18.91 39.36 52.63
C ARG A 531 19.65 40.09 51.52
N ASP A 532 19.34 41.38 51.36
CA ASP A 532 20.08 42.25 50.44
C ASP A 532 21.54 42.42 50.89
N LEU A 533 22.48 42.07 50.02
CA LEU A 533 23.91 42.04 50.33
C LEU A 533 24.45 43.42 50.71
N HIS A 534 24.12 44.44 49.91
CA HIS A 534 24.70 45.78 50.09
C HIS A 534 24.09 46.50 51.29
N ALA A 535 22.78 46.32 51.54
CA ALA A 535 22.14 46.83 52.73
C ALA A 535 22.73 46.23 54.02
N LEU A 536 23.15 44.96 53.97
CA LEU A 536 23.71 44.24 55.13
C LEU A 536 25.17 44.58 55.40
N LEU A 537 26.00 44.71 54.36
CA LEU A 537 27.46 44.76 54.50
C LEU A 537 28.10 46.09 54.09
N ALA A 538 27.48 46.89 53.22
CA ALA A 538 28.09 48.13 52.77
C ALA A 538 27.74 49.30 53.71
N PRO A 539 28.69 50.19 54.04
CA PRO A 539 28.38 51.46 54.68
C PRO A 539 27.36 52.29 53.89
N GLN A 540 26.48 52.99 54.61
CA GLN A 540 25.38 53.78 54.02
C GLN A 540 25.86 54.76 52.93
N ARG A 541 27.06 55.33 53.10
CA ARG A 541 27.70 56.23 52.13
C ARG A 541 27.94 55.62 50.75
N PHE A 542 27.95 54.29 50.63
CA PHE A 542 28.18 53.58 49.36
C PHE A 542 26.91 52.98 48.74
N HIS A 543 25.76 53.02 49.44
CA HIS A 543 24.51 52.36 48.98
C HIS A 543 24.04 52.89 47.61
N GLU A 544 24.09 54.20 47.39
CA GLU A 544 23.65 54.80 46.11
C GLU A 544 24.55 54.38 44.93
N ALA A 545 25.87 54.32 45.17
CA ALA A 545 26.83 53.89 44.16
C ALA A 545 26.65 52.40 43.81
N HIS A 546 26.41 51.55 44.80
CA HIS A 546 26.14 50.13 44.60
C HIS A 546 24.81 49.89 43.88
N ALA A 547 23.73 50.62 44.23
CA ALA A 547 22.43 50.49 43.56
C ALA A 547 22.53 50.79 42.05
N LYS A 548 23.25 51.86 41.67
CA LYS A 548 23.51 52.20 40.25
C LYS A 548 24.36 51.14 39.56
N GLY A 549 25.41 50.65 40.23
CA GLY A 549 26.29 49.59 39.69
C GLY A 549 25.59 48.24 39.53
N PHE A 550 24.67 47.90 40.44
CA PHE A 550 23.94 46.64 40.44
C PHE A 550 22.94 46.54 39.27
N ALA A 551 22.24 47.63 38.94
CA ALA A 551 21.34 47.68 37.79
C ALA A 551 22.09 47.40 36.46
N ALA A 552 23.30 47.96 36.30
CA ALA A 552 24.13 47.69 35.14
C ALA A 552 24.66 46.24 35.12
N PHE A 553 25.02 45.70 36.28
CA PHE A 553 25.55 44.35 36.45
C PHE A 553 24.56 43.25 36.02
N ILE A 554 23.28 43.34 36.42
CA ILE A 554 22.27 42.30 36.08
C ILE A 554 22.15 42.10 34.56
N HIS A 555 22.28 43.18 33.79
CA HIS A 555 22.10 43.13 32.33
C HIS A 555 23.39 42.82 31.57
N THR A 556 24.54 43.29 32.05
CA THR A 556 25.79 43.25 31.28
C THR A 556 26.82 42.25 31.83
N GLY A 557 26.66 41.80 33.09
CA GLY A 557 27.68 41.06 33.82
C GLY A 557 28.96 41.87 34.11
N GLN A 558 28.96 43.16 33.79
CA GLN A 558 30.09 44.07 33.95
C GLN A 558 29.73 45.18 34.95
N GLY A 559 30.74 45.73 35.61
CA GLY A 559 30.59 46.80 36.58
C GLY A 559 31.94 47.34 37.02
N ALA A 560 31.96 48.53 37.61
CA ALA A 560 33.21 49.19 38.02
C ALA A 560 34.07 48.34 38.98
N ALA A 561 33.42 47.45 39.74
CA ALA A 561 34.03 46.55 40.73
C ALA A 561 34.24 45.11 40.24
N ILE A 562 33.75 44.75 39.04
CA ILE A 562 33.87 43.38 38.52
C ILE A 562 35.29 43.15 37.99
N GLY A 563 35.93 42.06 38.39
CA GLY A 563 37.28 41.68 37.96
C GLY A 563 38.40 42.53 38.57
N LYS A 564 38.09 43.29 39.61
CA LYS A 564 39.06 44.11 40.36
C LYS A 564 39.02 43.74 41.84
N THR A 565 40.15 43.92 42.50
CA THR A 565 40.24 43.89 43.95
C THR A 565 40.16 45.32 44.47
N LEU A 566 39.21 45.60 45.36
CA LEU A 566 38.96 46.93 45.88
C LEU A 566 39.19 46.96 47.39
N ASP A 567 39.92 47.97 47.85
CA ASP A 567 40.02 48.30 49.28
C ASP A 567 38.78 49.10 49.68
N LEU A 568 37.86 48.43 50.38
CA LEU A 568 36.61 49.00 50.84
C LEU A 568 36.46 48.81 52.35
N SER A 569 35.33 49.27 52.88
CA SER A 569 34.92 48.98 54.24
C SER A 569 33.65 48.16 54.22
N ALA A 570 33.54 47.20 55.13
CA ALA A 570 32.33 46.41 55.35
C ALA A 570 31.80 46.61 56.78
N ILE A 571 30.50 46.47 56.98
CA ILE A 571 29.84 46.56 58.28
C ILE A 571 29.62 45.15 58.83
N ARG A 572 30.06 44.93 60.06
CA ARG A 572 29.78 43.71 60.83
C ARG A 572 28.39 43.79 61.49
N LYS A 573 27.84 42.64 61.91
CA LYS A 573 26.55 42.57 62.65
C LYS A 573 26.49 43.48 63.88
N ASN A 574 27.60 43.66 64.58
CA ASN A 574 27.70 44.52 65.77
C ASN A 574 27.75 46.04 65.44
N GLY A 575 27.70 46.41 64.15
CA GLY A 575 27.76 47.80 63.67
C GLY A 575 29.18 48.34 63.48
N GLU A 576 30.23 47.55 63.76
CA GLU A 576 31.62 47.94 63.55
C GLU A 576 31.97 47.97 62.06
N GLU A 577 32.63 49.05 61.63
CA GLU A 577 33.18 49.17 60.28
C GLU A 577 34.56 48.50 60.21
N LEU A 578 34.70 47.47 59.37
CA LEU A 578 35.93 46.71 59.17
C LEU A 578 36.58 47.09 57.82
N PRO A 579 37.91 47.31 57.77
CA PRO A 579 38.61 47.49 56.50
C PRO A 579 38.72 46.14 55.77
N ALA A 580 38.15 46.07 54.57
CA ALA A 580 37.99 44.84 53.81
C ALA A 580 38.57 44.98 52.40
N GLU A 581 39.36 44.00 51.97
CA GLU A 581 39.77 43.83 50.58
C GLU A 581 38.74 42.91 49.89
N ILE A 582 38.04 43.41 48.88
CA ILE A 582 36.92 42.69 48.24
C ILE A 582 37.23 42.45 46.77
N SER A 583 37.18 41.19 46.35
CA SER A 583 37.25 40.77 44.94
C SER A 583 35.88 40.28 44.48
N ILE A 584 35.35 40.86 43.41
CA ILE A 584 34.00 40.51 42.89
C ILE A 584 34.13 39.96 41.47
N ASN A 585 33.61 38.76 41.25
CA ASN A 585 33.56 38.11 39.95
C ASN A 585 32.12 37.84 39.51
N ALA A 586 31.86 37.99 38.21
CA ALA A 586 30.57 37.64 37.62
C ALA A 586 30.55 36.16 37.20
N VAL A 587 29.51 35.43 37.58
CA VAL A 587 29.27 34.04 37.18
C VAL A 587 27.89 33.94 36.55
N ARG A 588 27.76 33.23 35.44
CA ARG A 588 26.47 33.03 34.77
C ARG A 588 25.88 31.68 35.18
N LEU A 589 24.80 31.70 35.97
CA LEU A 589 24.06 30.52 36.40
C LEU A 589 22.62 30.62 35.90
N ASN A 590 22.10 29.54 35.29
CA ASN A 590 20.75 29.49 34.71
C ASN A 590 20.41 30.68 33.79
N GLY A 591 21.40 31.16 33.03
CA GLY A 591 21.25 32.28 32.10
C GLY A 591 21.35 33.68 32.73
N GLN A 592 21.36 33.80 34.06
CA GLN A 592 21.39 35.08 34.80
C GLN A 592 22.74 35.33 35.50
N TYR A 593 23.15 36.59 35.60
CA TYR A 593 24.41 36.98 36.24
C TYR A 593 24.29 36.99 37.77
N HIS A 594 25.12 36.19 38.42
CA HIS A 594 25.34 36.15 39.87
C HIS A 594 26.72 36.74 40.16
N ALA A 595 26.89 37.43 41.30
CA ALA A 595 28.20 37.94 41.69
C ALA A 595 28.76 37.09 42.82
N VAL A 596 29.99 36.60 42.67
CA VAL A 596 30.75 35.94 43.74
C VAL A 596 31.73 36.94 44.31
N GLY A 597 31.56 37.27 45.58
CA GLY A 597 32.44 38.12 46.36
C GLY A 597 33.35 37.29 47.25
N ILE A 598 34.65 37.58 47.22
CA ILE A 598 35.59 37.15 48.25
C ILE A 598 35.97 38.39 49.04
N LEU A 599 35.73 38.37 50.34
CA LEU A 599 36.01 39.45 51.26
C LEU A 599 37.09 38.99 52.25
N ARG A 600 38.17 39.77 52.32
CA ARG A 600 39.30 39.52 53.22
C ARG A 600 39.41 40.65 54.26
N ASP A 601 39.46 40.29 55.53
CA ASP A 601 39.71 41.23 56.62
C ASP A 601 41.19 41.64 56.63
N VAL A 602 41.46 42.92 56.38
CA VAL A 602 42.84 43.47 56.37
C VAL A 602 43.15 44.32 57.60
N THR A 603 42.36 44.20 58.67
CA THR A 603 42.54 44.96 59.92
C THR A 603 43.93 44.75 60.52
N ALA A 604 44.39 43.51 60.62
CA ALA A 604 45.71 43.19 61.18
C ALA A 604 46.84 43.81 60.35
N ARG A 605 46.73 43.74 59.01
CA ARG A 605 47.70 44.32 58.08
C ARG A 605 47.77 45.84 58.22
N LYS A 606 46.63 46.54 58.20
CA LYS A 606 46.61 48.00 58.34
C LYS A 606 47.12 48.48 59.70
N ARG A 607 46.84 47.75 60.79
CA ARG A 607 47.40 48.05 62.12
C ARG A 607 48.93 47.89 62.16
N MET A 608 49.48 46.87 61.51
CA MET A 608 50.93 46.67 61.42
C MET A 608 51.62 47.75 60.57
N GLU A 609 51.03 48.13 59.44
CA GLU A 609 51.55 49.20 58.58
C GLU A 609 51.56 50.55 59.32
N GLN A 610 50.51 50.85 60.09
CA GLN A 610 50.44 52.08 60.87
C GLN A 610 51.42 52.10 62.06
N ALA A 611 51.55 51.00 62.80
CA ALA A 611 52.54 50.88 63.89
C ALA A 611 53.98 51.04 63.38
N LEU A 612 54.29 50.48 62.20
CA LEU A 612 55.59 50.64 61.56
C LEU A 612 55.84 52.10 61.14
N ARG A 613 54.79 52.80 60.67
CA ARG A 613 54.87 54.22 60.31
C ARG A 613 55.16 55.09 61.53
N GLU A 614 54.46 54.86 62.64
CA GLU A 614 54.64 55.60 63.89
C GLU A 614 56.04 55.39 64.49
N GLN A 615 56.57 54.16 64.48
CA GLN A 615 57.95 53.88 64.93
C GLN A 615 58.99 54.63 64.09
N LYS A 616 58.82 54.64 62.76
CA LYS A 616 59.71 55.36 61.85
C LYS A 616 59.72 56.86 62.15
N ASP A 617 58.54 57.47 62.28
CA ASP A 617 58.41 58.91 62.50
C ASP A 617 58.95 59.30 63.90
N PHE A 618 58.78 58.45 64.91
CA PHE A 618 59.37 58.61 66.25
C PHE A 618 60.91 58.57 66.22
N LEU A 619 61.49 57.55 65.58
CA LEU A 619 62.93 57.42 65.47
C LEU A 619 63.54 58.63 64.71
N GLN A 620 62.89 59.11 63.64
CA GLN A 620 63.29 60.33 62.91
C GLN A 620 63.37 61.55 63.82
N THR A 621 62.34 61.74 64.64
CA THR A 621 62.28 62.83 65.60
C THR A 621 63.41 62.75 66.64
N LEU A 622 63.73 61.55 67.14
CA LEU A 622 64.83 61.36 68.07
C LEU A 622 66.20 61.71 67.46
N MET A 623 66.50 61.23 66.25
CA MET A 623 67.79 61.54 65.61
C MET A 623 67.95 63.04 65.34
N ASP A 624 66.88 63.70 64.88
CA ASP A 624 66.91 65.13 64.57
C ASP A 624 67.02 66.03 65.82
N SER A 625 66.66 65.50 66.99
CA SER A 625 66.85 66.20 68.27
C SER A 625 68.29 66.19 68.80
N ILE A 626 69.17 65.34 68.23
CA ILE A 626 70.59 65.26 68.63
C ILE A 626 71.34 66.46 68.01
N PRO A 627 71.94 67.36 68.81
CA PRO A 627 72.57 68.57 68.29
C PRO A 627 73.88 68.31 67.54
N ASN A 628 74.47 67.11 67.70
CA ASN A 628 75.69 66.72 67.00
C ASN A 628 75.37 66.10 65.63
N PRO A 629 76.24 66.28 64.63
CA PRO A 629 76.11 65.59 63.34
C PRO A 629 76.15 64.06 63.49
N VAL A 630 75.03 63.38 63.24
CA VAL A 630 74.90 61.91 63.25
C VAL A 630 74.60 61.42 61.85
N PHE A 631 75.36 60.43 61.40
CA PHE A 631 75.14 59.74 60.14
C PHE A 631 75.58 58.28 60.25
N TYR A 632 75.06 57.44 59.38
CA TYR A 632 75.53 56.07 59.22
C TYR A 632 75.71 55.75 57.74
N LYS A 633 76.63 54.82 57.46
CA LYS A 633 77.02 54.43 56.12
C LYS A 633 77.06 52.91 56.00
N ASN A 634 76.90 52.39 54.79
CA ASN A 634 77.17 50.98 54.53
C ASN A 634 78.69 50.70 54.56
N THR A 635 79.08 49.44 54.43
CA THR A 635 80.47 49.00 54.39
C THR A 635 81.26 49.53 53.19
N GLU A 636 80.58 49.98 52.14
CA GLU A 636 81.18 50.60 50.95
C GLU A 636 81.38 52.11 51.09
N GLY A 637 81.03 52.68 52.26
CA GLY A 637 81.22 54.09 52.57
C GLY A 637 80.08 55.01 52.11
N VAL A 638 78.98 54.47 51.59
CA VAL A 638 77.79 55.23 51.16
C VAL A 638 76.94 55.60 52.38
N TYR A 639 76.68 56.89 52.56
CA TYR A 639 75.77 57.39 53.60
C TYR A 639 74.36 56.86 53.35
N LEU A 640 73.82 56.16 54.35
CA LEU A 640 72.50 55.53 54.30
C LEU A 640 71.43 56.40 54.99
N GLY A 641 71.83 57.24 55.94
CA GLY A 641 70.96 58.21 56.60
C GLY A 641 71.74 59.15 57.52
N CYS A 642 71.15 60.31 57.78
CA CYS A 642 71.71 61.32 58.68
C CYS A 642 70.63 62.09 59.43
N ASN A 643 71.01 62.76 60.50
CA ASN A 643 70.15 63.70 61.21
C ASN A 643 70.25 65.13 60.64
N LYS A 644 69.30 65.97 61.02
CA LYS A 644 69.25 67.40 60.65
C LYS A 644 70.56 68.14 60.94
N ALA A 645 71.19 67.89 62.09
CA ALA A 645 72.46 68.52 62.46
C ALA A 645 73.63 68.19 61.51
N PHE A 646 73.67 66.98 60.96
CA PHE A 646 74.66 66.59 59.94
C PHE A 646 74.38 67.24 58.58
N GLU A 647 73.11 67.39 58.19
CA GLU A 647 72.74 68.17 57.01
C GLU A 647 73.19 69.64 57.17
N ASP A 648 72.90 70.24 58.32
CA ASP A 648 73.23 71.64 58.60
C ASP A 648 74.76 71.85 58.70
N TYR A 649 75.49 70.89 59.28
CA TYR A 649 76.97 70.89 59.30
C TYR A 649 77.57 70.84 57.89
N LEU A 650 77.07 69.95 57.03
CA LEU A 650 77.53 69.88 55.64
C LEU A 650 77.18 71.15 54.83
N ALA A 651 76.14 71.88 55.24
CA ALA A 651 75.72 73.14 54.62
C ALA A 651 76.49 74.38 55.12
N ALA A 652 77.38 74.26 56.13
CA ALA A 652 78.10 75.39 56.69
C ALA A 652 79.12 76.02 55.72
N PRO A 653 79.17 77.37 55.57
CA PRO A 653 80.07 78.04 54.65
C PRO A 653 81.54 77.91 55.08
N GLY A 654 82.34 77.20 54.27
CA GLY A 654 83.77 76.98 54.51
C GLY A 654 84.21 75.53 54.25
N ILE A 655 83.29 74.57 54.34
CA ILE A 655 83.51 73.21 53.85
C ILE A 655 83.34 73.25 52.33
N LYS A 656 84.45 73.42 51.59
CA LYS A 656 84.48 73.30 50.12
C LYS A 656 84.28 71.85 49.68
N SER A 657 83.17 71.23 50.07
CA SER A 657 82.75 69.98 49.43
C SER A 657 82.40 70.32 47.98
N SER A 658 83.12 69.71 47.02
CA SER A 658 82.84 69.82 45.58
C SER A 658 81.53 69.13 45.17
N ALA A 659 80.69 68.70 46.12
CA ALA A 659 79.34 68.22 45.89
C ALA A 659 78.36 69.37 46.09
N ARG A 660 77.81 69.90 44.99
CA ARG A 660 76.56 70.68 45.05
C ARG A 660 75.40 69.77 45.48
N PRO A 661 74.33 70.33 46.08
CA PRO A 661 73.53 69.60 47.05
C PRO A 661 72.20 69.05 46.48
N PHE A 662 71.66 68.05 47.22
CA PHE A 662 70.28 67.53 47.22
C PHE A 662 69.80 66.64 46.05
N MET A 663 69.78 65.33 46.31
CA MET A 663 68.77 64.44 45.77
C MET A 663 68.00 63.84 46.96
N ILE A 664 66.93 64.53 47.37
CA ILE A 664 66.01 64.02 48.39
C ILE A 664 65.20 62.91 47.70
N SER A 665 65.46 61.65 48.05
CA SER A 665 64.58 60.54 47.64
C SER A 665 63.28 60.59 48.46
N PRO A 666 62.10 60.27 47.87
CA PRO A 666 60.81 60.29 48.58
C PRO A 666 60.80 59.32 49.78
N PRO A 667 59.84 59.45 50.72
CA PRO A 667 60.03 59.15 52.13
C PRO A 667 60.15 57.65 52.44
N GLY A 668 61.33 57.07 52.16
CA GLY A 668 61.91 55.92 52.84
C GLY A 668 62.27 56.28 54.28
N ILE A 669 62.67 55.30 55.09
CA ILE A 669 62.65 55.37 56.57
C ILE A 669 63.41 56.58 57.16
N TRP A 670 64.34 57.19 56.40
CA TRP A 670 65.16 58.32 56.83
C TRP A 670 65.55 59.24 55.67
N ARG A 671 65.89 60.51 55.95
CA ARG A 671 66.53 61.42 54.97
C ARG A 671 67.83 60.78 54.49
N SER A 672 67.88 60.42 53.21
CA SER A 672 69.03 59.75 52.58
C SER A 672 69.82 60.77 51.76
N VAL A 673 71.13 60.80 51.97
CA VAL A 673 72.07 61.67 51.24
C VAL A 673 73.05 60.77 50.52
N ILE A 674 72.99 60.71 49.19
CA ILE A 674 73.93 59.90 48.38
C ILE A 674 75.08 60.81 47.93
N ILE A 675 76.28 60.59 48.45
CA ILE A 675 77.52 61.22 47.96
C ILE A 675 78.41 60.12 47.37
N ARG A 676 78.75 60.24 46.07
CA ARG A 676 79.68 59.33 45.39
C ARG A 676 81.13 59.88 45.47
N PRO A 677 82.14 59.03 45.71
CA PRO A 677 83.52 59.48 45.82
C PRO A 677 84.12 59.82 44.44
N THR A 678 84.74 61.01 44.31
CA THR A 678 85.74 61.31 43.28
C THR A 678 87.08 61.61 43.94
N SER A 679 88.15 61.12 43.31
CA SER A 679 89.52 61.06 43.81
C SER A 679 90.10 62.41 44.23
N SER A 680 90.82 62.38 45.36
CA SER A 680 91.65 63.42 45.98
C SER A 680 90.95 64.35 46.99
N TRP A 681 91.07 63.96 48.26
CA TRP A 681 91.09 64.91 49.39
C TRP A 681 92.29 64.59 50.30
N PRO A 682 92.94 65.60 50.92
CA PRO A 682 94.20 65.44 51.62
C PRO A 682 94.02 64.74 52.97
N ALA A 683 95.03 63.94 53.36
CA ALA A 683 95.08 63.25 54.65
C ALA A 683 95.12 64.24 55.82
N ILE A 684 94.25 64.03 56.82
CA ILE A 684 94.35 64.64 58.14
C ILE A 684 95.08 63.64 59.06
N PRO A 685 96.09 64.06 59.86
CA PRO A 685 96.96 63.14 60.59
C PRO A 685 96.23 62.41 61.73
N ALA A 686 96.58 61.14 61.90
CA ALA A 686 96.16 60.32 63.03
C ALA A 686 96.86 60.77 64.33
N SER A 687 96.08 61.09 65.36
CA SER A 687 96.55 61.08 66.74
C SER A 687 95.82 59.98 67.52
N SER A 688 96.53 58.86 67.67
CA SER A 688 96.68 58.09 68.90
C SER A 688 95.50 58.05 69.90
N ALA A 689 94.76 56.94 69.90
CA ALA A 689 94.38 56.25 71.13
C ALA A 689 93.94 54.82 70.81
N THR A 690 94.90 53.93 70.85
CA THR A 690 94.74 52.50 71.10
C THR A 690 93.87 52.23 72.35
N SER A 691 92.83 51.43 72.22
CA SER A 691 92.50 50.40 73.22
C SER A 691 91.73 49.26 72.57
N ARG A 692 92.47 48.36 71.94
CA ARG A 692 91.98 47.03 71.56
C ARG A 692 92.11 46.16 72.82
N MET A 693 91.02 46.01 73.57
CA MET A 693 90.94 45.05 74.68
C MET A 693 90.14 43.83 74.23
N SER A 694 90.91 42.80 73.85
CA SER A 694 90.75 41.38 74.18
C SER A 694 89.40 40.84 74.69
N ARG A 695 88.92 39.82 73.96
CA ARG A 695 87.98 38.76 74.39
C ARG A 695 88.32 38.20 75.79
N PRO A 696 87.31 37.72 76.52
CA PRO A 696 87.35 36.33 77.01
C PRO A 696 86.01 35.56 76.81
N PRO A 697 85.98 34.24 77.10
CA PRO A 697 85.26 33.26 76.27
C PRO A 697 84.10 32.49 76.95
N LEU A 698 83.41 31.71 76.09
CA LEU A 698 82.71 30.42 76.32
C LEU A 698 81.60 30.34 77.39
N ALA A 699 80.38 29.99 76.97
CA ALA A 699 79.81 28.64 77.15
C ALA A 699 78.33 28.52 76.72
N SER A 700 78.05 27.37 76.10
CA SER A 700 76.81 26.56 76.10
C SER A 700 75.48 27.17 75.64
N GLY A 701 74.92 26.63 74.55
CA GLY A 701 73.48 26.67 74.31
C GLY A 701 73.00 26.35 72.89
N ALA A 702 72.73 25.06 72.65
CA ALA A 702 71.69 24.55 71.75
C ALA A 702 71.93 24.41 70.23
N THR A 703 71.23 23.39 69.71
CA THR A 703 71.03 22.91 68.31
C THR A 703 72.14 22.01 67.77
N SER A 704 71.88 20.84 67.16
CA SER A 704 70.69 20.36 66.46
C SER A 704 70.64 18.82 66.43
N CYS A 705 69.45 18.24 66.68
CA CYS A 705 69.12 16.87 66.32
C CYS A 705 68.84 16.77 64.81
N PHE A 706 69.58 15.92 64.10
CA PHE A 706 69.24 15.36 62.79
C PHE A 706 69.56 13.86 62.84
N PRO A 707 68.62 12.94 62.57
CA PRO A 707 68.97 11.54 62.38
C PRO A 707 69.16 11.19 60.90
N ARG A 708 70.35 10.65 60.65
CA ARG A 708 70.79 9.58 59.72
C ARG A 708 69.95 9.21 58.47
N PRO A 709 70.64 9.06 57.31
CA PRO A 709 70.16 8.34 56.13
C PRO A 709 70.65 6.88 56.10
N LEU A 710 69.98 6.01 55.33
CA LEU A 710 70.52 4.92 54.46
C LEU A 710 69.65 3.66 54.42
N SER A 711 69.26 3.34 53.18
CA SER A 711 69.13 2.02 52.51
C SER A 711 67.80 1.97 51.74
N SER A 712 67.85 2.09 50.41
CA SER A 712 68.02 0.98 49.43
C SER A 712 66.73 0.11 49.39
N ILE A 713 66.01 -0.06 48.28
CA ILE A 713 66.40 -0.71 47.02
C ILE A 713 65.27 -0.54 45.99
N ALA A 714 65.68 -0.41 44.72
CA ALA A 714 65.00 -0.74 43.46
C ALA A 714 63.64 -0.11 43.10
N SER A 715 63.69 0.74 42.07
CA SER A 715 62.89 0.47 40.88
C SER A 715 63.78 0.57 39.64
N ALA A 716 63.97 -0.57 38.99
CA ALA A 716 64.61 -0.68 37.70
C ALA A 716 63.58 -0.39 36.61
N SER A 717 63.92 0.50 35.69
CA SER A 717 63.45 0.43 34.31
C SER A 717 64.33 -0.59 33.56
N PRO A 718 63.84 -1.19 32.46
CA PRO A 718 64.42 -0.85 31.16
C PRO A 718 63.33 -0.50 30.14
N ALA A 719 63.52 0.52 29.31
CA ALA A 719 64.24 0.46 28.02
C ALA A 719 63.54 -0.50 27.04
N ALA A 720 62.90 -0.05 25.96
CA ALA A 720 63.42 0.66 24.78
C ALA A 720 63.30 -0.26 23.55
N LEU A 721 63.32 0.37 22.37
CA LEU A 721 63.32 -0.19 21.01
C LEU A 721 61.93 -0.63 20.54
N SER A 722 61.54 -0.47 19.28
CA SER A 722 61.99 0.32 18.13
C SER A 722 60.94 0.07 17.03
N ALA A 723 60.79 1.04 16.12
CA ALA A 723 60.39 0.92 14.71
C ALA A 723 59.64 -0.36 14.27
N SER A 724 58.51 -0.29 13.55
CA SER A 724 58.52 0.11 12.15
C SER A 724 57.12 -0.09 11.53
N SER A 725 56.74 0.80 10.60
CA SER A 725 55.88 0.61 9.40
C SER A 725 54.46 0.02 9.62
N TRP A 726 53.37 0.51 9.03
CA TRP A 726 52.97 0.42 7.63
C TRP A 726 51.71 1.33 7.48
N ILE A 727 51.74 2.37 6.64
CA ILE A 727 51.08 2.44 5.31
C ILE A 727 49.53 2.31 5.34
N LEU A 728 48.87 3.48 5.17
CA LEU A 728 47.62 3.79 4.40
C LEU A 728 46.28 3.07 4.76
N PRO A 729 45.10 3.50 4.26
CA PRO A 729 44.73 4.73 3.53
C PRO A 729 43.41 5.42 4.00
N SER A 730 43.30 6.68 3.57
CA SER A 730 42.18 7.40 2.95
C SER A 730 40.69 7.03 3.17
N ALA A 731 39.92 8.13 3.20
CA ALA A 731 38.70 8.38 2.42
C ALA A 731 37.34 8.14 3.12
N SER A 732 36.81 9.27 3.59
CA SER A 732 35.50 9.84 3.20
C SER A 732 34.29 8.92 3.01
N ARG A 733 33.29 9.22 3.84
CA ARG A 733 31.83 9.26 3.60
C ARG A 733 31.38 9.11 2.13
N PRO A 734 30.16 8.56 1.97
CA PRO A 734 29.09 9.45 1.53
C PRO A 734 27.81 9.34 2.36
N ASN A 735 27.13 10.47 2.50
CA ASN A 735 25.68 10.53 2.71
C ASN A 735 25.02 10.46 1.33
N ASN A 736 24.12 9.50 1.14
CA ASN A 736 22.80 9.69 0.57
C ASN A 736 21.91 8.52 0.96
#